data_AF-A0A200R4Y6-F1
#
_entry.id   AF-A0A200R4Y6-F1
#
_cell.length_a   1.000
_cell.length_b   1.000
_cell.length_c   1.000
_cell.angle_alpha   90.00
_cell.angle_beta   90.00
_cell.angle_gamma   90.00
#
_symmetry.space_group_name_H-M   'P 1'
#
loop_
_entity.id
_entity.type
_entity.pdbx_description
1 polymer ?
#
loop_
_entity_poly.entity_id
_entity_poly.type
_entity_poly.pdbx_seq_one_letter_code
_entity_poly.pdbx_strand_id
1 'polypeptide(L)'
;MGFSETVKRVPTAESDVIVGVIDSGIWPESASFSDDGFGPPPKKWKGVCEGGKNFTCNNKLIGARFYPKREEDESARDTIGHGTHTASTAAGNIVKGASFFELAKGNARGGVPSARIAVYKVCGRGGCAAADILAAFDDAIADGVDLLSLSLGSLRSVDFDQDPIAIGSFHALQNGILTSNSAGNSGPKPQTVVSNAPWLLTVAASSTDRRLMDKVVLGNGKTTLGNGVNSFNLNGTKFPVLYGENVSRRCTIDRARLCDEFCVDRSLVKGKIVVCDKATRGEEPFFNDAIGTIMVDDSPRSDVSLIYPFPATQLSKTTGLIVKSYIYATKNPVATILKTESIKDSEAPVVVSFSSRGPNRIVPDIIKPDISAPGVDILAAFSPMGVTSGVAGDNRSANYSILSGTSMSCPHATGAAAYVKTFHPDWSPSAIKSALMTTATTMNATKNPDGEFAYGSGHIDPVKAANPGLVYEALKDDYVKLLCDIGYDSSRVKLIANSSCPESGTKGTARDLNYPSMGAFVGDGKPINLNFTRTITNVGSSNSTYKATVTSDGRIKVTVKPDVLSFKSLNEKKSFVVNVVGDGLQLDDTATGSLVWSDGVHSVRSPIVAYTNFLLLFLPSLKPFHISIPASSKTLALLGFSSIAKNEAVNPKAYPLADAQLTITIHDLIQQAANYKQLKKGANEATKTLNRGISEFVVMAADTEPLEILLHLPLLAEDKNVPYVFVPSKEALGRACGVTRPVIACSVTSNEGSQLKSQILQLKDAIEKLLI
;
A
#
# COMPACT_ATOMS: atom_id res chain seq x y z
N MET A 1 0.93 -1.50 -21.79
CA MET A 1 2.40 -1.62 -21.81
C MET A 1 3.03 -1.97 -23.17
N GLY A 2 2.33 -2.55 -24.16
CA GLY A 2 2.90 -2.74 -25.51
C GLY A 2 4.14 -3.65 -25.58
N PHE A 3 4.32 -4.55 -24.61
CA PHE A 3 5.53 -5.35 -24.42
C PHE A 3 5.25 -6.82 -24.71
N SER A 4 5.30 -7.19 -26.00
CA SER A 4 5.05 -8.55 -26.50
C SER A 4 6.24 -9.50 -26.25
N GLU A 5 6.07 -10.79 -26.54
CA GLU A 5 7.18 -11.76 -26.50
C GLU A 5 8.26 -11.46 -27.57
N THR A 6 7.92 -10.69 -28.60
CA THR A 6 8.77 -10.37 -29.75
C THR A 6 9.55 -9.05 -29.61
N VAL A 7 9.54 -8.42 -28.44
CA VAL A 7 10.34 -7.22 -28.20
C VAL A 7 11.83 -7.49 -28.42
N LYS A 8 12.57 -6.48 -28.87
CA LYS A 8 14.02 -6.57 -29.00
C LYS A 8 14.63 -6.84 -27.63
N ARG A 9 15.51 -7.83 -27.52
CA ARG A 9 16.27 -8.14 -26.29
C ARG A 9 17.75 -8.28 -26.60
N VAL A 10 18.58 -8.14 -25.58
CA VAL A 10 20.01 -8.45 -25.63
C VAL A 10 20.24 -9.62 -24.66
N PRO A 11 20.04 -10.89 -25.09
CA PRO A 11 19.97 -12.02 -24.17
C PRO A 11 21.21 -12.19 -23.28
N THR A 12 22.40 -11.93 -23.82
CA THR A 12 23.66 -11.99 -23.06
C THR A 12 23.66 -10.97 -21.93
N ALA A 13 23.37 -9.70 -22.23
CA ALA A 13 23.27 -8.64 -21.21
C ALA A 13 22.13 -8.89 -20.23
N GLU A 14 20.96 -9.34 -20.70
CA GLU A 14 19.83 -9.69 -19.83
C GLU A 14 20.18 -10.82 -18.85
N SER A 15 20.93 -11.83 -19.31
CA SER A 15 21.37 -12.95 -18.47
C SER A 15 22.41 -12.59 -17.41
N ASP A 16 23.03 -11.41 -17.54
CA ASP A 16 23.95 -10.84 -16.56
C ASP A 16 23.27 -9.88 -15.57
N VAL A 17 21.98 -9.55 -15.77
CA VAL A 17 21.20 -8.75 -14.83
C VAL A 17 20.71 -9.61 -13.67
N ILE A 18 20.90 -9.13 -12.45
CA ILE A 18 20.47 -9.78 -11.20
C ILE A 18 19.41 -8.92 -10.54
N VAL A 19 18.17 -9.44 -10.46
CA VAL A 19 17.06 -8.79 -9.76
C VAL A 19 16.98 -9.34 -8.34
N GLY A 20 17.24 -8.47 -7.36
CA GLY A 20 17.00 -8.76 -5.95
C GLY A 20 15.52 -8.56 -5.60
N VAL A 21 14.92 -9.53 -4.93
CA VAL A 21 13.52 -9.48 -4.48
C VAL A 21 13.50 -9.59 -2.96
N ILE A 22 13.13 -8.50 -2.30
CA ILE A 22 12.97 -8.46 -0.83
C ILE A 22 11.47 -8.62 -0.54
N ASP A 23 11.06 -9.78 -0.03
CA ASP A 23 9.64 -10.15 0.09
C ASP A 23 9.44 -11.27 1.15
N SER A 24 8.46 -12.15 0.95
CA SER A 24 8.06 -13.28 1.78
C SER A 24 8.77 -14.60 1.43
N GLY A 25 9.81 -14.52 0.61
CA GLY A 25 10.58 -15.66 0.12
C GLY A 25 10.22 -16.04 -1.31
N ILE A 26 10.57 -17.27 -1.70
CA ILE A 26 10.22 -17.82 -3.02
C ILE A 26 9.89 -19.31 -2.96
N TRP A 27 9.05 -19.79 -3.86
CA TRP A 27 8.84 -21.22 -4.10
C TRP A 27 9.78 -21.71 -5.23
N PRO A 28 10.95 -22.29 -4.90
CA PRO A 28 12.01 -22.53 -5.88
C PRO A 28 11.64 -23.53 -6.98
N GLU A 29 10.73 -24.47 -6.71
CA GLU A 29 10.30 -25.49 -7.68
C GLU A 29 9.30 -24.99 -8.72
N SER A 30 8.90 -23.71 -8.68
CA SER A 30 8.04 -23.16 -9.72
C SER A 30 8.71 -23.24 -11.08
N ALA A 31 7.96 -23.63 -12.11
CA ALA A 31 8.45 -23.63 -13.49
C ALA A 31 8.93 -22.25 -13.96
N SER A 32 8.43 -21.16 -13.35
CA SER A 32 8.89 -19.79 -13.61
C SER A 32 10.33 -19.55 -13.13
N PHE A 33 10.92 -20.44 -12.34
CA PHE A 33 12.30 -20.36 -11.86
C PHE A 33 13.15 -21.55 -12.29
N SER A 34 12.69 -22.33 -13.28
CA SER A 34 13.55 -23.30 -13.97
C SER A 34 14.74 -22.59 -14.60
N ASP A 35 15.91 -23.21 -14.50
CA ASP A 35 17.16 -22.76 -15.08
C ASP A 35 17.53 -23.48 -16.39
N ASP A 36 16.56 -24.15 -17.02
CA ASP A 36 16.71 -24.70 -18.36
C ASP A 36 17.21 -23.63 -19.34
N GLY A 37 18.40 -23.87 -19.93
CA GLY A 37 19.04 -22.95 -20.86
C GLY A 37 19.87 -21.83 -20.22
N PHE A 38 20.03 -21.81 -18.90
CA PHE A 38 20.87 -20.84 -18.20
C PHE A 38 22.32 -21.34 -18.08
N GLY A 39 23.28 -20.47 -18.37
CA GLY A 39 24.68 -20.68 -18.00
C GLY A 39 24.92 -20.43 -16.51
N PRO A 40 26.16 -20.57 -16.01
CA PRO A 40 26.48 -20.30 -14.60
C PRO A 40 26.11 -18.85 -14.18
N PRO A 41 25.99 -18.56 -12.88
CA PRO A 41 25.74 -17.20 -12.39
C PRO A 41 26.82 -16.21 -12.87
N PRO A 42 26.47 -14.93 -13.07
CA PRO A 42 27.42 -13.91 -13.51
C PRO A 42 28.60 -13.78 -12.56
N LYS A 43 29.82 -13.57 -13.08
CA LYS A 43 31.05 -13.49 -12.27
C LYS A 43 31.05 -12.41 -11.19
N LYS A 44 30.22 -11.36 -11.36
CA LYS A 44 30.05 -10.27 -10.39
C LYS A 44 29.24 -10.69 -9.16
N TRP A 45 28.48 -11.77 -9.24
CA TRP A 45 27.62 -12.26 -8.17
C TRP A 45 28.47 -12.78 -7.01
N LYS A 46 28.20 -12.29 -5.80
CA LYS A 46 28.90 -12.68 -4.57
C LYS A 46 27.99 -13.31 -3.53
N GLY A 47 26.68 -13.27 -3.76
CA GLY A 47 25.73 -13.88 -2.85
C GLY A 47 25.77 -15.40 -2.89
N VAL A 48 25.05 -15.98 -1.94
CA VAL A 48 25.07 -17.41 -1.65
C VAL A 48 23.66 -17.97 -1.60
N CYS A 49 23.58 -19.29 -1.65
CA CYS A 49 22.34 -19.99 -1.36
C CYS A 49 22.27 -20.38 0.13
N GLU A 50 21.89 -19.43 0.98
CA GLU A 50 21.61 -19.63 2.40
C GLU A 50 20.10 -19.71 2.63
N GLY A 51 19.41 -20.50 1.80
CA GLY A 51 17.96 -20.62 1.81
C GLY A 51 17.38 -21.41 3.00
N GLY A 52 18.22 -21.98 3.86
CA GLY A 52 17.79 -22.77 5.02
C GLY A 52 17.33 -24.19 4.67
N LYS A 53 16.43 -24.77 5.48
CA LYS A 53 16.00 -26.17 5.31
C LYS A 53 15.20 -26.37 4.01
N ASN A 54 15.41 -27.51 3.33
CA ASN A 54 14.71 -27.89 2.10
C ASN A 54 14.69 -26.80 1.04
N PHE A 55 15.84 -26.15 0.82
CA PHE A 55 15.98 -25.07 -0.13
C PHE A 55 17.25 -25.23 -0.96
N THR A 56 17.13 -25.10 -2.28
CA THR A 56 18.26 -25.14 -3.20
C THR A 56 18.09 -24.08 -4.28
N CYS A 57 19.20 -23.41 -4.58
CA CYS A 57 19.33 -22.46 -5.68
C CYS A 57 19.75 -23.20 -6.95
N ASN A 58 19.57 -22.54 -8.09
CA ASN A 58 19.95 -23.03 -9.40
C ASN A 58 20.54 -21.87 -10.22
N ASN A 59 20.70 -22.01 -11.54
CA ASN A 59 21.25 -20.93 -12.36
C ASN A 59 20.25 -19.79 -12.62
N LYS A 60 18.96 -19.95 -12.34
CA LYS A 60 17.94 -18.91 -12.47
C LYS A 60 17.77 -18.13 -11.17
N LEU A 61 17.48 -18.85 -10.09
CA LEU A 61 17.45 -18.40 -8.70
C LEU A 61 18.84 -18.64 -8.11
N ILE A 62 19.72 -17.65 -8.20
CA ILE A 62 21.15 -17.80 -7.89
C ILE A 62 21.49 -17.49 -6.42
N GLY A 63 20.56 -16.91 -5.68
CA GLY A 63 20.75 -16.47 -4.31
C GLY A 63 19.47 -16.55 -3.49
N ALA A 64 19.61 -16.96 -2.23
CA ALA A 64 18.50 -16.97 -1.29
C ALA A 64 18.99 -16.75 0.13
N ARG A 65 18.36 -15.83 0.85
CA ARG A 65 18.57 -15.56 2.27
C ARG A 65 17.23 -15.35 2.97
N PHE A 66 17.20 -15.54 4.28
CA PHE A 66 16.03 -15.28 5.11
C PHE A 66 16.47 -14.68 6.45
N TYR A 67 15.68 -13.73 6.94
CA TYR A 67 16.02 -12.89 8.09
C TYR A 67 15.10 -13.09 9.30
N PRO A 68 13.80 -13.41 9.15
CA PRO A 68 12.95 -13.73 10.28
C PRO A 68 13.46 -14.99 11.00
N LYS A 69 14.27 -14.82 12.06
CA LYS A 69 14.76 -15.92 12.90
C LYS A 69 13.75 -16.25 13.99
N ARG A 70 12.55 -16.67 13.59
CA ARG A 70 11.50 -17.20 14.49
C ARG A 70 11.40 -18.72 14.29
N GLU A 71 10.91 -19.45 15.29
CA GLU A 71 10.84 -20.92 15.25
C GLU A 71 10.10 -21.48 14.01
N GLU A 72 9.18 -20.70 13.42
CA GLU A 72 8.39 -21.11 12.24
C GLU A 72 9.03 -20.74 10.89
N ASP A 73 10.06 -19.89 10.86
CA ASP A 73 10.66 -19.34 9.64
C ASP A 73 12.11 -19.83 9.47
N GLU A 74 12.28 -21.13 9.22
CA GLU A 74 13.62 -21.77 9.11
C GLU A 74 14.21 -21.76 7.68
N SER A 75 13.57 -21.07 6.73
CA SER A 75 14.00 -21.04 5.33
C SER A 75 13.49 -19.83 4.54
N ALA A 76 14.12 -19.56 3.40
CA ALA A 76 13.70 -18.60 2.38
C ALA A 76 12.51 -19.09 1.54
N ARG A 77 11.95 -20.27 1.86
CA ARG A 77 10.77 -20.81 1.18
C ARG A 77 9.56 -19.93 1.46
N ASP A 78 8.84 -19.64 0.38
CA ASP A 78 7.59 -18.89 0.45
C ASP A 78 6.42 -19.80 0.83
N THR A 79 5.85 -19.56 2.01
CA THR A 79 4.65 -20.26 2.51
C THR A 79 3.38 -19.42 2.38
N ILE A 80 3.47 -18.22 1.80
CA ILE A 80 2.35 -17.28 1.64
C ILE A 80 1.96 -17.18 0.17
N GLY A 81 2.95 -17.12 -0.72
CA GLY A 81 2.84 -17.04 -2.17
C GLY A 81 3.10 -15.64 -2.75
N HIS A 82 3.18 -14.60 -1.91
CA HIS A 82 3.36 -13.22 -2.37
C HIS A 82 4.73 -13.00 -3.04
N GLY A 83 5.82 -13.47 -2.43
CA GLY A 83 7.17 -13.29 -2.98
C GLY A 83 7.41 -14.10 -4.24
N THR A 84 6.83 -15.29 -4.33
CA THR A 84 6.81 -16.10 -5.55
C THR A 84 6.10 -15.37 -6.70
N HIS A 85 4.98 -14.70 -6.39
CA HIS A 85 4.19 -13.94 -7.36
C HIS A 85 4.93 -12.70 -7.86
N THR A 86 5.52 -11.93 -6.96
CA THR A 86 6.28 -10.71 -7.30
C THR A 86 7.57 -11.04 -8.06
N ALA A 87 8.34 -12.05 -7.62
CA ALA A 87 9.56 -12.48 -8.30
C ALA A 87 9.31 -12.97 -9.73
N SER A 88 8.26 -13.79 -9.93
CA SER A 88 7.90 -14.30 -11.26
C SER A 88 7.35 -13.20 -12.18
N THR A 89 6.70 -12.16 -11.63
CA THR A 89 6.28 -10.98 -12.40
C THR A 89 7.47 -10.14 -12.88
N ALA A 90 8.51 -9.99 -12.05
CA ALA A 90 9.70 -9.22 -12.42
C ALA A 90 10.58 -9.96 -13.43
N ALA A 91 10.88 -11.24 -13.16
CA ALA A 91 11.90 -12.00 -13.87
C ALA A 91 11.55 -13.48 -14.04
N GLY A 92 10.30 -13.92 -13.97
CA GLY A 92 9.92 -15.31 -14.23
C GLY A 92 10.25 -15.76 -15.66
N ASN A 93 10.69 -17.00 -15.82
CA ASN A 93 10.87 -17.65 -17.12
C ASN A 93 9.52 -17.81 -17.85
N ILE A 94 9.56 -18.07 -19.14
CA ILE A 94 8.38 -18.29 -19.97
C ILE A 94 7.79 -19.66 -19.65
N VAL A 95 6.55 -19.69 -19.15
CA VAL A 95 5.80 -20.91 -18.85
C VAL A 95 4.55 -20.97 -19.70
N LYS A 96 4.50 -21.97 -20.58
CA LYS A 96 3.39 -22.19 -21.51
C LYS A 96 2.16 -22.72 -20.78
N GLY A 97 0.99 -22.21 -21.14
CA GLY A 97 -0.30 -22.71 -20.63
C GLY A 97 -0.53 -22.46 -19.14
N ALA A 98 0.20 -21.52 -18.52
CA ALA A 98 -0.02 -21.09 -17.15
C ALA A 98 -1.46 -20.56 -16.99
N SER A 99 -2.12 -20.95 -15.91
CA SER A 99 -3.50 -20.53 -15.61
C SER A 99 -3.80 -20.69 -14.12
N PHE A 100 -4.82 -19.99 -13.63
CA PHE A 100 -5.41 -20.25 -12.33
C PHE A 100 -6.70 -21.07 -12.55
N PHE A 101 -6.62 -22.39 -12.42
CA PHE A 101 -7.76 -23.29 -12.71
C PHE A 101 -8.40 -23.04 -14.08
N GLU A 102 -7.59 -22.96 -15.15
CA GLU A 102 -7.95 -22.59 -16.53
C GLU A 102 -8.37 -21.12 -16.75
N LEU A 103 -8.44 -20.30 -15.70
CA LEU A 103 -8.66 -18.86 -15.84
C LEU A 103 -7.37 -18.15 -16.27
N ALA A 104 -7.53 -17.10 -17.08
CA ALA A 104 -6.43 -16.27 -17.56
C ALA A 104 -5.32 -17.05 -18.32
N LYS A 105 -5.67 -18.20 -18.91
CA LYS A 105 -4.72 -19.12 -19.55
C LYS A 105 -3.88 -18.45 -20.63
N GLY A 106 -2.57 -18.65 -20.58
CA GLY A 106 -1.63 -18.13 -21.56
C GLY A 106 -0.18 -18.48 -21.25
N ASN A 107 0.75 -17.78 -21.89
CA ASN A 107 2.17 -17.87 -21.55
C ASN A 107 2.47 -16.86 -20.44
N ALA A 108 2.79 -17.34 -19.23
CA ALA A 108 3.25 -16.48 -18.14
C ALA A 108 4.75 -16.22 -18.28
N ARG A 109 5.19 -14.98 -18.04
CA ARG A 109 6.60 -14.58 -18.06
C ARG A 109 6.80 -13.28 -17.26
N GLY A 110 8.01 -13.05 -16.76
CA GLY A 110 8.40 -11.77 -16.14
C GLY A 110 8.97 -10.75 -17.12
N GLY A 111 9.18 -9.50 -16.69
CA GLY A 111 9.80 -8.42 -17.47
C GLY A 111 11.04 -8.86 -18.29
N VAL A 112 11.97 -9.50 -17.59
CA VAL A 112 13.26 -9.98 -18.09
C VAL A 112 13.42 -11.48 -17.83
N PRO A 113 12.84 -12.36 -18.68
CA PRO A 113 12.83 -13.80 -18.45
C PRO A 113 14.22 -14.43 -18.33
N SER A 114 15.26 -13.82 -18.93
CA SER A 114 16.64 -14.33 -18.89
C SER A 114 17.45 -13.81 -17.70
N ALA A 115 16.95 -12.83 -16.94
CA ALA A 115 17.66 -12.27 -15.78
C ALA A 115 17.75 -13.26 -14.63
N ARG A 116 18.71 -13.07 -13.74
CA ARG A 116 18.87 -13.87 -12.52
C ARG A 116 18.02 -13.30 -11.39
N ILE A 117 17.65 -14.15 -10.44
CA ILE A 117 16.88 -13.78 -9.26
C ILE A 117 17.72 -14.07 -8.01
N ALA A 118 17.75 -13.12 -7.09
CA ALA A 118 18.23 -13.32 -5.72
C ALA A 118 17.11 -12.93 -4.74
N VAL A 119 16.79 -13.80 -3.79
CA VAL A 119 15.64 -13.59 -2.91
C VAL A 119 16.08 -13.36 -1.47
N TYR A 120 15.47 -12.38 -0.84
CA TYR A 120 15.73 -12.00 0.54
C TYR A 120 14.40 -12.00 1.29
N LYS A 121 14.13 -13.08 2.03
CA LYS A 121 12.88 -13.22 2.79
C LYS A 121 12.95 -12.40 4.07
N VAL A 122 12.17 -11.31 4.13
CA VAL A 122 12.05 -10.43 5.31
C VAL A 122 10.65 -10.42 5.89
N CYS A 123 9.67 -10.94 5.14
CA CYS A 123 8.27 -11.01 5.55
C CYS A 123 7.90 -12.45 5.92
N GLY A 124 7.22 -12.60 7.05
CA GLY A 124 6.57 -13.85 7.48
C GLY A 124 5.11 -13.61 7.82
N ARG A 125 4.48 -14.56 8.52
CA ARG A 125 3.08 -14.41 8.99
C ARG A 125 2.88 -13.20 9.91
N GLY A 126 3.92 -12.82 10.65
CA GLY A 126 3.92 -11.68 11.57
C GLY A 126 4.25 -10.32 10.94
N GLY A 127 4.29 -10.21 9.61
CA GLY A 127 4.71 -9.01 8.90
C GLY A 127 6.22 -8.99 8.61
N CYS A 128 6.76 -7.81 8.35
CA CYS A 128 8.15 -7.61 7.95
C CYS A 128 8.83 -6.66 8.96
N ALA A 129 9.86 -7.12 9.66
CA ALA A 129 10.54 -6.31 10.67
C ALA A 129 11.52 -5.32 10.03
N ALA A 130 11.64 -4.11 10.61
CA ALA A 130 12.53 -3.07 10.08
C ALA A 130 14.00 -3.50 10.03
N ALA A 131 14.48 -4.21 11.05
CA ALA A 131 15.85 -4.73 11.10
C ALA A 131 16.12 -5.76 10.00
N ASP A 132 15.15 -6.65 9.74
CA ASP A 132 15.23 -7.67 8.69
C ASP A 132 15.29 -7.03 7.30
N ILE A 133 14.48 -5.98 7.06
CA ILE A 133 14.51 -5.20 5.83
C ILE A 133 15.89 -4.57 5.60
N LEU A 134 16.45 -3.92 6.62
CA LEU A 134 17.78 -3.28 6.51
C LEU A 134 18.90 -4.30 6.29
N ALA A 135 18.87 -5.44 6.98
CA ALA A 135 19.83 -6.52 6.78
C ALA A 135 19.77 -7.10 5.35
N ALA A 136 18.55 -7.26 4.81
CA ALA A 136 18.36 -7.68 3.42
C ALA A 136 18.90 -6.66 2.41
N PHE A 137 18.75 -5.36 2.66
CA PHE A 137 19.37 -4.34 1.83
C PHE A 137 20.90 -4.43 1.86
N ASP A 138 21.50 -4.56 3.05
CA ASP A 138 22.95 -4.64 3.21
C ASP A 138 23.54 -5.83 2.45
N ASP A 139 22.98 -7.02 2.65
CA ASP A 139 23.38 -8.23 1.92
C ASP A 139 23.13 -8.10 0.42
N ALA A 140 21.96 -7.59 -0.01
CA ALA A 140 21.67 -7.49 -1.44
C ALA A 140 22.63 -6.56 -2.18
N ILE A 141 23.00 -5.45 -1.54
CA ILE A 141 24.01 -4.52 -2.06
C ILE A 141 25.37 -5.21 -2.14
N ALA A 142 25.80 -5.89 -1.07
CA ALA A 142 27.09 -6.58 -1.00
C ALA A 142 27.19 -7.77 -1.99
N ASP A 143 26.10 -8.50 -2.17
CA ASP A 143 25.97 -9.66 -3.05
C ASP A 143 26.03 -9.25 -4.54
N GLY A 144 25.77 -7.96 -4.85
CA GLY A 144 25.94 -7.37 -6.17
C GLY A 144 24.71 -7.44 -7.06
N VAL A 145 23.51 -7.26 -6.50
CA VAL A 145 22.27 -7.13 -7.30
C VAL A 145 22.29 -5.87 -8.16
N ASP A 146 21.62 -5.88 -9.31
CA ASP A 146 21.57 -4.73 -10.21
C ASP A 146 20.37 -3.82 -9.97
N LEU A 147 19.25 -4.40 -9.51
CA LEU A 147 18.00 -3.73 -9.16
C LEU A 147 17.34 -4.44 -7.97
N LEU A 148 16.52 -3.70 -7.24
CA LEU A 148 15.73 -4.21 -6.13
C LEU A 148 14.23 -4.03 -6.39
N SER A 149 13.46 -5.09 -6.18
CA SER A 149 12.00 -5.09 -6.15
C SER A 149 11.51 -5.19 -4.70
N LEU A 150 10.78 -4.17 -4.25
CA LEU A 150 10.21 -4.13 -2.89
C LEU A 150 8.71 -3.88 -2.93
N SER A 151 7.94 -4.95 -2.83
CA SER A 151 6.48 -4.91 -2.74
C SER A 151 5.99 -4.89 -1.29
N LEU A 152 6.58 -4.01 -0.47
CA LEU A 152 6.27 -3.82 0.94
C LEU A 152 6.33 -2.32 1.32
N GLY A 153 5.70 -1.99 2.44
CA GLY A 153 5.66 -0.63 2.97
C GLY A 153 4.95 -0.58 4.32
N SER A 154 5.16 0.50 5.07
CA SER A 154 4.43 0.76 6.31
C SER A 154 2.95 1.04 6.04
N LEU A 155 2.09 0.87 7.04
CA LEU A 155 0.68 1.26 6.98
C LEU A 155 0.49 2.78 6.91
N ARG A 156 1.47 3.55 7.41
CA ARG A 156 1.47 5.01 7.44
C ARG A 156 2.84 5.54 7.01
N SER A 157 2.85 6.72 6.40
CA SER A 157 4.10 7.43 6.10
C SER A 157 4.82 7.83 7.39
N VAL A 158 6.13 7.60 7.44
CA VAL A 158 7.05 8.03 8.50
C VAL A 158 8.21 8.81 7.89
N ASP A 159 8.94 9.59 8.69
CA ASP A 159 10.10 10.35 8.22
C ASP A 159 11.21 9.43 7.65
N PHE A 160 12.04 9.95 6.75
CA PHE A 160 13.03 9.14 6.01
C PHE A 160 14.10 8.50 6.90
N ASP A 161 14.42 9.12 8.04
CA ASP A 161 15.37 8.58 9.03
C ASP A 161 14.73 7.55 9.99
N GLN A 162 13.43 7.29 9.84
CA GLN A 162 12.68 6.26 10.56
C GLN A 162 12.14 5.17 9.62
N ASP A 163 12.24 5.37 8.30
CA ASP A 163 11.80 4.41 7.29
C ASP A 163 12.96 3.49 6.87
N PRO A 164 12.94 2.19 7.23
CA PRO A 164 13.99 1.26 6.84
C PRO A 164 14.10 1.11 5.31
N ILE A 165 13.02 1.30 4.56
CA ILE A 165 13.04 1.25 3.10
C ILE A 165 13.73 2.48 2.54
N ALA A 166 13.45 3.68 3.08
CA ALA A 166 14.12 4.90 2.65
C ALA A 166 15.63 4.83 2.91
N ILE A 167 16.05 4.37 4.10
CA ILE A 167 17.47 4.22 4.46
C ILE A 167 18.15 3.18 3.57
N GLY A 168 17.63 1.95 3.52
CA GLY A 168 18.24 0.87 2.74
C GLY A 168 18.31 1.18 1.24
N SER A 169 17.26 1.79 0.68
CA SER A 169 17.26 2.21 -0.72
C SER A 169 18.18 3.39 -1.03
N PHE A 170 18.48 4.25 -0.05
CA PHE A 170 19.49 5.30 -0.22
C PHE A 170 20.89 4.69 -0.38
N HIS A 171 21.21 3.71 0.47
CA HIS A 171 22.46 2.96 0.37
C HIS A 171 22.54 2.15 -0.94
N ALA A 172 21.42 1.59 -1.41
CA ALA A 172 21.34 0.95 -2.72
C ALA A 172 21.63 1.94 -3.86
N LEU A 173 21.01 3.13 -3.83
CA LEU A 173 21.28 4.20 -4.79
C LEU A 173 22.77 4.57 -4.84
N GLN A 174 23.43 4.70 -3.69
CA GLN A 174 24.87 5.02 -3.61
C GLN A 174 25.74 3.98 -4.31
N ASN A 175 25.27 2.74 -4.40
CA ASN A 175 25.94 1.63 -5.07
C ASN A 175 25.40 1.38 -6.49
N GLY A 176 24.66 2.33 -7.08
CA GLY A 176 24.16 2.23 -8.45
C GLY A 176 22.97 1.28 -8.64
N ILE A 177 22.25 0.97 -7.55
CA ILE A 177 21.14 0.02 -7.55
C ILE A 177 19.82 0.77 -7.42
N LEU A 178 18.96 0.66 -8.44
CA LEU A 178 17.61 1.24 -8.39
C LEU A 178 16.70 0.35 -7.57
N THR A 179 15.95 0.95 -6.64
CA THR A 179 14.89 0.26 -5.90
C THR A 179 13.52 0.70 -6.42
N SER A 180 12.75 -0.25 -6.95
CA SER A 180 11.32 -0.07 -7.21
C SER A 180 10.53 -0.42 -5.95
N ASN A 181 9.54 0.40 -5.62
CA ASN A 181 8.71 0.21 -4.44
C ASN A 181 7.23 0.48 -4.72
N SER A 182 6.36 -0.37 -4.19
CA SER A 182 4.91 -0.23 -4.30
C SER A 182 4.40 1.03 -3.57
N ALA A 183 3.48 1.78 -4.19
CA ALA A 183 2.94 3.01 -3.59
C ALA A 183 2.11 2.78 -2.32
N GLY A 184 1.49 1.60 -2.18
CA GLY A 184 0.55 1.24 -1.10
C GLY A 184 -0.86 0.98 -1.63
N ASN A 185 -1.69 0.35 -0.79
CA ASN A 185 -3.05 -0.08 -1.15
C ASN A 185 -4.14 0.60 -0.28
N SER A 186 -3.90 1.83 0.16
CA SER A 186 -4.76 2.58 1.09
C SER A 186 -5.55 3.72 0.44
N GLY A 187 -5.57 3.81 -0.89
CA GLY A 187 -6.37 4.77 -1.65
C GLY A 187 -7.88 4.54 -1.54
N PRO A 188 -8.70 5.39 -2.20
CA PRO A 188 -8.31 6.44 -3.14
C PRO A 188 -8.12 7.82 -2.48
N LYS A 189 -8.17 7.92 -1.15
CA LYS A 189 -8.02 9.22 -0.48
C LYS A 189 -6.63 9.82 -0.74
N PRO A 190 -6.50 11.16 -0.86
CA PRO A 190 -5.20 11.84 -0.94
C PRO A 190 -4.27 11.49 0.23
N GLN A 191 -2.96 11.64 0.02
CA GLN A 191 -1.90 11.44 1.01
C GLN A 191 -1.88 10.04 1.65
N THR A 192 -2.24 9.03 0.88
CA THR A 192 -2.21 7.62 1.31
C THR A 192 -0.96 6.89 0.83
N VAL A 193 -0.11 7.54 0.01
CA VAL A 193 1.18 7.00 -0.43
C VAL A 193 2.17 6.94 0.73
N VAL A 194 2.84 5.80 0.87
CA VAL A 194 3.83 5.55 1.93
C VAL A 194 5.26 5.48 1.39
N SER A 195 5.42 5.19 0.10
CA SER A 195 6.70 5.22 -0.61
C SER A 195 7.03 6.66 -1.02
N ASN A 196 7.58 7.44 -0.09
CA ASN A 196 7.75 8.89 -0.26
C ASN A 196 9.18 9.33 -0.64
N ALA A 197 10.18 8.47 -0.50
CA ALA A 197 11.57 8.85 -0.75
C ALA A 197 11.81 9.21 -2.23
N PRO A 198 12.44 10.36 -2.56
CA PRO A 198 12.65 10.77 -3.95
C PRO A 198 13.59 9.85 -4.75
N TRP A 199 14.49 9.11 -4.08
CA TRP A 199 15.39 8.15 -4.74
C TRP A 199 14.73 6.80 -5.07
N LEU A 200 13.54 6.50 -4.54
CA LEU A 200 12.76 5.30 -4.89
C LEU A 200 11.99 5.51 -6.19
N LEU A 201 11.85 4.47 -7.02
CA LEU A 201 10.83 4.43 -8.07
C LEU A 201 9.51 3.94 -7.48
N THR A 202 8.59 4.86 -7.19
CA THR A 202 7.30 4.56 -6.54
C THR A 202 6.21 4.27 -7.55
N VAL A 203 5.57 3.11 -7.42
CA VAL A 203 4.71 2.54 -8.48
C VAL A 203 3.25 2.41 -8.03
N ALA A 204 2.34 3.09 -8.71
CA ALA A 204 0.89 2.91 -8.60
C ALA A 204 0.40 1.69 -9.38
N ALA A 205 -0.80 1.21 -9.05
CA ALA A 205 -1.46 0.11 -9.74
C ALA A 205 -2.53 0.63 -10.70
N SER A 206 -2.48 0.18 -11.94
CA SER A 206 -3.55 0.37 -12.92
C SER A 206 -4.11 -0.95 -13.43
N SER A 207 -5.34 -0.91 -13.93
CA SER A 207 -6.00 -2.01 -14.62
C SER A 207 -5.32 -2.36 -15.94
N THR A 208 -5.56 -3.59 -16.40
CA THR A 208 -5.27 -4.02 -17.77
C THR A 208 -6.55 -4.01 -18.59
N ASP A 209 -6.42 -4.18 -19.91
CA ASP A 209 -7.57 -4.36 -20.80
C ASP A 209 -8.24 -5.74 -20.64
N ARG A 210 -7.71 -6.63 -19.80
CA ARG A 210 -8.41 -7.84 -19.34
C ARG A 210 -9.08 -7.58 -18.01
N ARG A 211 -10.38 -7.87 -17.95
CA ARG A 211 -11.17 -7.88 -16.71
C ARG A 211 -11.80 -9.24 -16.49
N LEU A 212 -11.73 -9.73 -15.26
CA LEU A 212 -12.34 -10.99 -14.84
C LEU A 212 -13.74 -10.74 -14.31
N MET A 213 -14.74 -11.41 -14.91
CA MET A 213 -16.15 -11.20 -14.58
C MET A 213 -16.85 -12.54 -14.40
N ASP A 214 -17.75 -12.58 -13.42
CA ASP A 214 -18.64 -13.69 -13.17
C ASP A 214 -20.05 -13.38 -13.68
N LYS A 215 -20.77 -14.41 -14.10
CA LYS A 215 -22.18 -14.31 -14.50
C LYS A 215 -23.05 -14.97 -13.46
N VAL A 216 -24.07 -14.26 -12.99
CA VAL A 216 -25.17 -14.82 -12.19
C VAL A 216 -26.37 -15.01 -13.09
N VAL A 217 -26.89 -16.23 -13.18
CA VAL A 217 -28.09 -16.54 -13.97
C VAL A 217 -29.23 -16.87 -13.03
N LEU A 218 -30.29 -16.05 -13.06
CA LEU A 218 -31.47 -16.18 -12.22
C LEU A 218 -32.46 -17.22 -12.78
N GLY A 219 -33.41 -17.67 -11.96
CA GLY A 219 -34.45 -18.62 -12.35
C GLY A 219 -35.32 -18.11 -13.50
N ASN A 220 -35.56 -16.79 -13.56
CA ASN A 220 -36.31 -16.12 -14.63
C ASN A 220 -35.51 -15.91 -15.94
N GLY A 221 -34.27 -16.43 -16.03
CA GLY A 221 -33.42 -16.33 -17.21
C GLY A 221 -32.60 -15.04 -17.31
N LYS A 222 -32.83 -14.06 -16.44
CA LYS A 222 -32.02 -12.83 -16.42
C LYS A 222 -30.60 -13.14 -15.96
N THR A 223 -29.62 -12.57 -16.66
CA THR A 223 -28.19 -12.70 -16.34
C THR A 223 -27.64 -11.36 -15.87
N THR A 224 -26.87 -11.36 -14.79
CA THR A 224 -26.17 -10.19 -14.27
C THR A 224 -24.67 -10.45 -14.20
N LEU A 225 -23.87 -9.38 -14.33
CA LEU A 225 -22.41 -9.45 -14.24
C LEU A 225 -21.92 -9.00 -12.86
N GLY A 226 -20.95 -9.73 -12.32
CA GLY A 226 -20.27 -9.41 -11.06
C GLY A 226 -18.76 -9.53 -11.18
N ASN A 227 -18.06 -9.00 -10.18
CA ASN A 227 -16.62 -9.09 -10.05
C ASN A 227 -16.26 -10.28 -9.15
N GLY A 228 -15.22 -11.01 -9.54
CA GLY A 228 -14.75 -12.16 -8.80
C GLY A 228 -13.84 -13.05 -9.65
N VAL A 229 -13.10 -13.91 -8.96
CA VAL A 229 -12.29 -14.97 -9.55
C VAL A 229 -12.83 -16.30 -9.05
N ASN A 230 -13.99 -16.66 -9.57
CA ASN A 230 -14.68 -17.93 -9.36
C ASN A 230 -14.14 -19.02 -10.28
N SER A 231 -13.28 -19.89 -9.74
CA SER A 231 -12.79 -21.08 -10.46
C SER A 231 -13.75 -22.26 -10.46
N PHE A 232 -14.85 -22.19 -9.70
CA PHE A 232 -15.77 -23.31 -9.50
C PHE A 232 -16.77 -23.40 -10.65
N ASN A 233 -17.15 -24.63 -10.97
CA ASN A 233 -18.12 -24.90 -12.02
C ASN A 233 -19.35 -25.61 -11.44
N LEU A 234 -20.48 -24.90 -11.42
CA LEU A 234 -21.78 -25.46 -11.02
C LEU A 234 -22.51 -26.17 -12.18
N ASN A 235 -21.89 -26.28 -13.36
CA ASN A 235 -22.45 -26.87 -14.60
C ASN A 235 -23.82 -26.28 -14.99
N GLY A 236 -24.07 -25.02 -14.66
CA GLY A 236 -25.35 -24.35 -14.89
C GLY A 236 -26.49 -24.80 -13.96
N THR A 237 -26.23 -25.69 -13.01
CA THR A 237 -27.22 -26.14 -12.02
C THR A 237 -27.65 -24.95 -11.17
N LYS A 238 -28.95 -24.73 -11.07
CA LYS A 238 -29.53 -23.67 -10.25
C LYS A 238 -29.86 -24.19 -8.86
N PHE A 239 -29.52 -23.40 -7.85
CA PHE A 239 -29.74 -23.71 -6.44
C PHE A 239 -30.72 -22.72 -5.83
N PRO A 240 -31.45 -23.10 -4.76
CA PRO A 240 -32.30 -22.17 -4.03
C PRO A 240 -31.50 -20.96 -3.53
N VAL A 241 -32.10 -19.78 -3.60
CA VAL A 241 -31.50 -18.52 -3.17
C VAL A 241 -32.13 -18.09 -1.85
N LEU A 242 -31.31 -17.64 -0.91
CA LEU A 242 -31.76 -17.08 0.36
C LEU A 242 -31.15 -15.69 0.56
N TYR A 243 -32.00 -14.69 0.80
CA TYR A 243 -31.52 -13.35 1.12
C TYR A 243 -31.11 -13.24 2.59
N GLY A 244 -30.07 -12.44 2.85
CA GLY A 244 -29.39 -12.27 4.14
C GLY A 244 -30.32 -12.00 5.32
N GLU A 245 -31.44 -11.30 5.13
CA GLU A 245 -32.40 -11.06 6.22
C GLU A 245 -32.97 -12.34 6.86
N ASN A 246 -32.92 -13.46 6.13
CA ASN A 246 -33.47 -14.75 6.54
C ASN A 246 -32.39 -15.82 6.84
N VAL A 247 -31.12 -15.42 6.99
CA VAL A 247 -30.01 -16.37 7.21
C VAL A 247 -29.72 -16.65 8.68
N SER A 248 -30.34 -15.92 9.60
CA SER A 248 -30.20 -16.12 11.05
C SER A 248 -31.54 -16.07 11.77
N ARG A 249 -31.69 -16.91 12.80
CA ARG A 249 -32.78 -16.79 13.80
C ARG A 249 -32.37 -16.00 15.04
N ARG A 250 -31.09 -15.65 15.16
CA ARG A 250 -30.47 -15.12 16.39
C ARG A 250 -30.05 -13.67 16.28
N CYS A 251 -29.57 -13.26 15.12
CA CYS A 251 -29.13 -11.88 14.89
C CYS A 251 -30.28 -10.96 14.46
N THR A 252 -30.06 -9.66 14.62
CA THR A 252 -30.94 -8.64 14.02
C THR A 252 -30.93 -8.76 12.49
N ILE A 253 -32.02 -8.31 11.87
CA ILE A 253 -32.16 -8.30 10.40
C ILE A 253 -30.99 -7.57 9.73
N ASP A 254 -30.52 -6.45 10.30
CA ASP A 254 -29.43 -5.68 9.73
C ASP A 254 -28.11 -6.46 9.70
N ARG A 255 -27.73 -7.12 10.80
CA ARG A 255 -26.52 -7.96 10.85
C ARG A 255 -26.64 -9.20 9.97
N ALA A 256 -27.82 -9.82 9.94
CA ALA A 256 -28.11 -10.98 9.10
C ALA A 256 -28.00 -10.62 7.61
N ARG A 257 -28.55 -9.47 7.19
CA ARG A 257 -28.43 -8.94 5.81
C ARG A 257 -26.99 -8.78 5.37
N LEU A 258 -26.11 -8.34 6.25
CA LEU A 258 -24.68 -8.18 5.96
C LEU A 258 -23.93 -9.52 5.96
N CYS A 259 -24.55 -10.61 6.41
CA CYS A 259 -23.89 -11.88 6.68
C CYS A 259 -22.68 -11.70 7.60
N ASP A 260 -22.85 -10.89 8.66
CA ASP A 260 -21.79 -10.63 9.64
C ASP A 260 -21.39 -11.91 10.39
N GLU A 261 -20.22 -11.84 11.02
CA GLU A 261 -19.66 -12.91 11.83
C GLU A 261 -20.69 -13.44 12.84
N PHE A 262 -20.84 -14.77 12.88
CA PHE A 262 -21.80 -15.51 13.71
C PHE A 262 -23.29 -15.25 13.40
N CYS A 263 -23.60 -14.51 12.34
CA CYS A 263 -24.97 -14.19 11.92
C CYS A 263 -25.44 -14.99 10.70
N VAL A 264 -24.84 -16.15 10.43
CA VAL A 264 -25.30 -17.09 9.41
C VAL A 264 -25.51 -18.47 10.05
N ASP A 265 -26.74 -18.96 10.06
CA ASP A 265 -27.08 -20.28 10.61
C ASP A 265 -26.96 -21.38 9.54
N ARG A 266 -26.03 -22.31 9.71
CA ARG A 266 -25.86 -23.51 8.85
C ARG A 266 -27.18 -24.21 8.49
N SER A 267 -28.10 -24.36 9.45
CA SER A 267 -29.40 -25.02 9.23
C SER A 267 -30.29 -24.32 8.20
N LEU A 268 -30.07 -23.03 7.94
CA LEU A 268 -30.85 -22.21 7.01
C LEU A 268 -30.20 -22.11 5.64
N VAL A 269 -28.87 -22.04 5.58
CA VAL A 269 -28.12 -21.73 4.35
C VAL A 269 -27.52 -22.93 3.64
N LYS A 270 -27.37 -24.08 4.33
CA LYS A 270 -26.73 -25.27 3.76
C LYS A 270 -27.37 -25.66 2.41
N GLY A 271 -26.53 -25.75 1.37
CA GLY A 271 -26.96 -26.11 0.00
C GLY A 271 -27.69 -25.00 -0.78
N LYS A 272 -27.66 -23.75 -0.31
CA LYS A 272 -28.29 -22.58 -0.95
C LYS A 272 -27.25 -21.54 -1.36
N ILE A 273 -27.62 -20.69 -2.32
CA ILE A 273 -26.88 -19.47 -2.63
C ILE A 273 -27.38 -18.36 -1.71
N VAL A 274 -26.49 -17.76 -0.94
CA VAL A 274 -26.82 -16.67 0.00
C VAL A 274 -26.61 -15.32 -0.68
N VAL A 275 -27.51 -14.35 -0.47
CA VAL A 275 -27.33 -12.97 -0.95
C VAL A 275 -27.07 -12.05 0.24
N CYS A 276 -25.90 -11.44 0.29
CA CYS A 276 -25.43 -10.58 1.39
C CYS A 276 -25.28 -9.13 0.93
N ASP A 277 -25.55 -8.16 1.82
CA ASP A 277 -25.47 -6.71 1.57
C ASP A 277 -24.08 -6.11 1.80
N LYS A 278 -23.05 -6.96 1.84
CA LYS A 278 -21.67 -6.60 2.15
C LYS A 278 -20.73 -7.47 1.33
N ALA A 279 -19.72 -6.86 0.72
CA ALA A 279 -18.62 -7.60 0.13
C ALA A 279 -17.64 -8.04 1.22
N THR A 280 -17.39 -9.34 1.29
CA THR A 280 -16.38 -9.98 2.17
C THR A 280 -15.56 -10.97 1.34
N ARG A 281 -14.78 -11.88 1.95
CA ARG A 281 -14.22 -13.03 1.22
C ARG A 281 -15.20 -14.20 1.16
N GLY A 282 -16.44 -14.00 1.57
CA GLY A 282 -17.50 -15.00 1.61
C GLY A 282 -17.36 -15.98 2.78
N GLU A 283 -16.63 -15.61 3.84
CA GLU A 283 -16.30 -16.48 4.98
C GLU A 283 -17.54 -17.10 5.65
N GLU A 284 -18.50 -16.28 6.08
CA GLU A 284 -19.64 -16.76 6.87
C GLU A 284 -20.55 -17.74 6.10
N PRO A 285 -20.97 -17.47 4.85
CA PRO A 285 -21.69 -18.47 4.08
C PRO A 285 -20.83 -19.73 3.80
N PHE A 286 -19.53 -19.58 3.56
CA PHE A 286 -18.61 -20.71 3.32
C PHE A 286 -18.51 -21.63 4.54
N PHE A 287 -18.29 -21.09 5.74
CA PHE A 287 -18.20 -21.87 6.99
C PHE A 287 -19.50 -22.57 7.37
N ASN A 288 -20.63 -22.11 6.83
CA ASN A 288 -21.96 -22.64 7.09
C ASN A 288 -22.51 -23.51 5.95
N ASP A 289 -21.64 -24.07 5.09
CA ASP A 289 -21.97 -24.98 3.98
C ASP A 289 -22.95 -24.40 2.93
N ALA A 290 -22.97 -23.08 2.73
CA ALA A 290 -23.66 -22.51 1.57
C ALA A 290 -23.01 -23.02 0.27
N ILE A 291 -23.80 -23.22 -0.78
CA ILE A 291 -23.27 -23.67 -2.09
C ILE A 291 -22.65 -22.50 -2.87
N GLY A 292 -23.01 -21.26 -2.52
CA GLY A 292 -22.44 -20.06 -3.10
C GLY A 292 -22.90 -18.79 -2.40
N THR A 293 -22.32 -17.64 -2.75
CA THR A 293 -22.76 -16.34 -2.26
C THR A 293 -22.75 -15.25 -3.32
N ILE A 294 -23.72 -14.35 -3.27
CA ILE A 294 -23.80 -13.14 -4.08
C ILE A 294 -23.71 -11.97 -3.11
N MET A 295 -22.65 -11.19 -3.20
CA MET A 295 -22.44 -10.03 -2.33
C MET A 295 -22.81 -8.77 -3.09
N VAL A 296 -23.64 -7.91 -2.50
CA VAL A 296 -24.13 -6.69 -3.13
C VAL A 296 -23.56 -5.49 -2.38
N ASP A 297 -22.54 -4.86 -2.97
CA ASP A 297 -21.90 -3.71 -2.37
C ASP A 297 -21.17 -2.83 -3.41
N ASP A 298 -21.32 -1.51 -3.26
CA ASP A 298 -20.57 -0.49 -4.00
C ASP A 298 -19.41 0.00 -3.13
N SER A 299 -18.64 -0.95 -2.59
CA SER A 299 -17.42 -0.65 -1.86
C SER A 299 -16.50 0.21 -2.76
N PRO A 300 -15.72 1.15 -2.18
CA PRO A 300 -14.69 1.87 -2.92
C PRO A 300 -13.75 0.93 -3.68
N ARG A 301 -13.65 -0.35 -3.29
CA ARG A 301 -12.82 -1.39 -3.91
C ARG A 301 -13.57 -2.32 -4.89
N SER A 302 -14.72 -1.89 -5.39
CA SER A 302 -15.55 -2.67 -6.34
C SER A 302 -14.96 -2.76 -7.76
N ASP A 303 -13.81 -2.16 -8.02
CA ASP A 303 -13.06 -2.22 -9.28
C ASP A 303 -11.98 -3.32 -9.29
N VAL A 304 -12.03 -4.25 -8.33
CA VAL A 304 -11.10 -5.38 -8.20
C VAL A 304 -11.84 -6.69 -7.99
N SER A 305 -11.31 -7.77 -8.57
CA SER A 305 -11.80 -9.12 -8.35
C SER A 305 -11.07 -9.82 -7.21
N LEU A 306 -11.81 -10.57 -6.37
CA LEU A 306 -11.25 -11.40 -5.31
C LEU A 306 -11.38 -12.89 -5.67
N ILE A 307 -10.42 -13.70 -5.20
CA ILE A 307 -10.53 -15.15 -5.21
C ILE A 307 -11.37 -15.57 -4.00
N TYR A 308 -12.40 -16.37 -4.23
CA TYR A 308 -13.31 -16.87 -3.20
C TYR A 308 -13.10 -18.37 -2.96
N PRO A 309 -13.38 -18.90 -1.75
CA PRO A 309 -13.17 -20.31 -1.40
C PRO A 309 -14.24 -21.27 -1.94
N PHE A 310 -15.27 -20.75 -2.59
CA PHE A 310 -16.45 -21.44 -3.15
C PHE A 310 -17.12 -20.54 -4.21
N PRO A 311 -18.15 -21.00 -4.96
CA PRO A 311 -18.83 -20.17 -5.96
C PRO A 311 -19.34 -18.85 -5.39
N ALA A 312 -18.74 -17.73 -5.77
CA ALA A 312 -19.10 -16.44 -5.22
C ALA A 312 -18.81 -15.31 -6.20
N THR A 313 -19.55 -14.20 -6.04
CA THR A 313 -19.34 -13.01 -6.86
C THR A 313 -19.85 -11.75 -6.15
N GLN A 314 -19.25 -10.60 -6.48
CA GLN A 314 -19.69 -9.29 -6.01
C GLN A 314 -20.44 -8.54 -7.11
N LEU A 315 -21.64 -8.07 -6.82
CA LEU A 315 -22.44 -7.20 -7.67
C LEU A 315 -22.40 -5.77 -7.13
N SER A 316 -22.48 -4.79 -8.03
CA SER A 316 -22.79 -3.41 -7.65
C SER A 316 -24.20 -3.33 -7.05
N LYS A 317 -24.50 -2.28 -6.29
CA LYS A 317 -25.85 -2.12 -5.70
C LYS A 317 -26.92 -2.04 -6.78
N THR A 318 -26.68 -1.35 -7.88
CA THR A 318 -27.61 -1.26 -9.01
C THR A 318 -27.93 -2.63 -9.59
N THR A 319 -26.91 -3.47 -9.81
CA THR A 319 -27.10 -4.83 -10.31
C THR A 319 -27.71 -5.73 -9.24
N GLY A 320 -27.34 -5.56 -7.98
CA GLY A 320 -27.90 -6.31 -6.86
C GLY A 320 -29.39 -6.03 -6.62
N LEU A 321 -29.88 -4.82 -6.91
CA LEU A 321 -31.32 -4.51 -6.85
C LEU A 321 -32.12 -5.43 -7.78
N ILE A 322 -31.59 -5.75 -8.97
CA ILE A 322 -32.24 -6.68 -9.90
C ILE A 322 -32.41 -8.07 -9.25
N VAL A 323 -31.35 -8.56 -8.59
CA VAL A 323 -31.37 -9.86 -7.91
C VAL A 323 -32.34 -9.85 -6.74
N LYS A 324 -32.33 -8.79 -5.92
CA LYS A 324 -33.25 -8.63 -4.78
C LYS A 324 -34.71 -8.55 -5.22
N SER A 325 -35.02 -7.74 -6.24
CA SER A 325 -36.38 -7.65 -6.79
C SER A 325 -36.88 -9.00 -7.30
N TYR A 326 -36.00 -9.80 -7.94
CA TYR A 326 -36.35 -11.16 -8.36
C TYR A 326 -36.67 -12.07 -7.16
N ILE A 327 -35.87 -12.02 -6.10
CA ILE A 327 -36.08 -12.82 -4.88
C ILE A 327 -37.44 -12.49 -4.25
N TYR A 328 -37.78 -11.21 -4.09
CA TYR A 328 -39.06 -10.80 -3.51
C TYR A 328 -40.27 -11.14 -4.38
N ALA A 329 -40.11 -11.13 -5.71
CA ALA A 329 -41.19 -11.43 -6.64
C ALA A 329 -41.43 -12.93 -6.88
N THR A 330 -40.54 -13.81 -6.39
CA THR A 330 -40.56 -15.24 -6.71
C THR A 330 -40.69 -16.08 -5.46
N LYS A 331 -41.71 -16.96 -5.38
CA LYS A 331 -41.95 -17.82 -4.22
C LYS A 331 -40.77 -18.75 -3.87
N ASN A 332 -40.13 -19.33 -4.89
CA ASN A 332 -38.98 -20.25 -4.76
C ASN A 332 -37.84 -19.77 -5.67
N PRO A 333 -37.10 -18.73 -5.29
CA PRO A 333 -36.06 -18.17 -6.15
C PRO A 333 -34.90 -19.14 -6.28
N VAL A 334 -34.37 -19.27 -7.48
CA VAL A 334 -33.19 -20.09 -7.79
C VAL A 334 -32.19 -19.30 -8.62
N ALA A 335 -30.91 -19.58 -8.49
CA ALA A 335 -29.86 -18.96 -9.30
C ALA A 335 -28.66 -19.90 -9.46
N THR A 336 -27.75 -19.55 -10.36
CA THR A 336 -26.43 -20.18 -10.46
C THR A 336 -25.37 -19.11 -10.69
N ILE A 337 -24.16 -19.36 -10.20
CA ILE A 337 -22.98 -18.52 -10.41
C ILE A 337 -22.08 -19.29 -11.37
N LEU A 338 -21.85 -18.72 -12.55
CA LEU A 338 -21.01 -19.34 -13.57
C LEU A 338 -19.53 -19.12 -13.25
N LYS A 339 -18.68 -20.00 -13.79
CA LYS A 339 -17.23 -19.83 -13.76
C LYS A 339 -16.84 -18.49 -14.40
N THR A 340 -15.83 -17.84 -13.85
CA THR A 340 -15.31 -16.56 -14.37
C THR A 340 -14.93 -16.66 -15.84
N GLU A 341 -15.19 -15.58 -16.58
CA GLU A 341 -14.68 -15.35 -17.93
C GLU A 341 -13.87 -14.06 -18.01
N SER A 342 -13.02 -13.95 -19.02
CA SER A 342 -12.29 -12.72 -19.31
C SER A 342 -13.05 -11.90 -20.35
N ILE A 343 -13.27 -10.63 -20.05
CA ILE A 343 -13.78 -9.64 -21.00
C ILE A 343 -12.72 -8.59 -21.29
N LYS A 344 -12.86 -7.90 -22.43
CA LYS A 344 -12.01 -6.77 -22.80
C LYS A 344 -12.59 -5.48 -22.22
N ASP A 345 -11.77 -4.71 -21.51
CA ASP A 345 -12.09 -3.38 -21.01
C ASP A 345 -11.39 -2.32 -21.87
N SER A 346 -12.18 -1.53 -22.60
CA SER A 346 -11.67 -0.46 -23.47
C SER A 346 -11.22 0.78 -22.71
N GLU A 347 -11.59 0.91 -21.44
CA GLU A 347 -11.27 2.08 -20.63
C GLU A 347 -9.89 1.98 -19.98
N ALA A 348 -9.29 0.79 -20.00
CA ALA A 348 -7.98 0.53 -19.42
C ALA A 348 -6.85 1.22 -20.22
N PRO A 349 -5.75 1.64 -19.56
CA PRO A 349 -5.51 1.52 -18.12
C PRO A 349 -6.18 2.64 -17.31
N VAL A 350 -6.78 2.26 -16.16
CA VAL A 350 -7.30 3.18 -15.14
C VAL A 350 -6.62 2.88 -13.82
N VAL A 351 -6.28 3.90 -13.03
CA VAL A 351 -5.71 3.69 -11.71
C VAL A 351 -6.79 3.14 -10.78
N VAL A 352 -6.49 1.99 -10.16
CA VAL A 352 -7.43 1.27 -9.31
C VAL A 352 -7.62 2.00 -7.97
N SER A 353 -8.81 1.89 -7.40
CA SER A 353 -9.26 2.57 -6.19
C SER A 353 -8.32 2.41 -5.00
N PHE A 354 -7.85 1.19 -4.73
CA PHE A 354 -6.99 0.91 -3.59
C PHE A 354 -5.61 1.53 -3.75
N SER A 355 -5.14 1.78 -4.98
CA SER A 355 -3.78 2.27 -5.18
C SER A 355 -3.63 3.57 -4.40
N SER A 356 -2.61 3.68 -3.56
CA SER A 356 -2.40 4.87 -2.75
C SER A 356 -2.17 6.11 -3.61
N ARG A 357 -2.57 7.28 -3.09
CA ARG A 357 -2.47 8.58 -3.76
C ARG A 357 -1.46 9.48 -3.08
N GLY A 358 -0.82 10.33 -3.87
CA GLY A 358 -0.15 11.52 -3.38
C GLY A 358 -1.15 12.55 -2.84
N PRO A 359 -0.68 13.77 -2.52
CA PRO A 359 0.71 14.24 -2.62
C PRO A 359 1.66 13.55 -1.62
N ASN A 360 2.96 13.71 -1.86
CA ASN A 360 4.01 13.27 -0.93
C ASN A 360 3.93 14.06 0.38
N ARG A 361 3.76 13.36 1.50
CA ARG A 361 3.55 14.01 2.81
C ARG A 361 4.83 14.61 3.40
N ILE A 362 6.00 14.09 3.03
CA ILE A 362 7.29 14.47 3.61
C ILE A 362 7.94 15.57 2.77
N VAL A 363 7.85 15.44 1.44
CA VAL A 363 8.37 16.43 0.49
C VAL A 363 7.27 16.81 -0.50
N PRO A 364 6.35 17.73 -0.12
CA PRO A 364 5.18 18.12 -0.91
C PRO A 364 5.47 18.56 -2.35
N ASP A 365 6.70 19.05 -2.60
CA ASP A 365 7.17 19.50 -3.91
C ASP A 365 7.61 18.35 -4.86
N ILE A 366 7.74 17.12 -4.35
CA ILE A 366 8.07 15.94 -5.16
C ILE A 366 6.81 15.10 -5.34
N ILE A 367 6.32 15.05 -6.58
CA ILE A 367 5.11 14.29 -6.94
C ILE A 367 5.33 12.80 -6.66
N LYS A 368 4.33 12.18 -6.01
CA LYS A 368 4.22 10.73 -5.82
C LYS A 368 2.78 10.28 -6.11
N PRO A 369 2.56 9.06 -6.64
CA PRO A 369 3.57 8.10 -7.11
C PRO A 369 4.35 8.62 -8.33
N ASP A 370 5.43 7.94 -8.73
CA ASP A 370 6.25 8.37 -9.88
C ASP A 370 5.65 7.91 -11.21
N ILE A 371 5.08 6.70 -11.24
CA ILE A 371 4.56 6.05 -12.44
C ILE A 371 3.48 5.03 -12.06
N SER A 372 2.66 4.62 -13.02
CA SER A 372 1.69 3.53 -12.90
C SER A 372 2.08 2.33 -13.76
N ALA A 373 1.82 1.12 -13.27
CA ALA A 373 1.99 -0.13 -14.01
C ALA A 373 0.84 -1.11 -13.70
N PRO A 374 0.66 -2.19 -14.50
CA PRO A 374 -0.36 -3.20 -14.26
C PRO A 374 -0.29 -3.81 -12.87
N GLY A 375 -1.39 -3.72 -12.11
CA GLY A 375 -1.47 -4.24 -10.75
C GLY A 375 -2.83 -4.81 -10.38
N VAL A 376 -3.68 -5.11 -11.36
CA VAL A 376 -5.01 -5.69 -11.16
C VAL A 376 -5.14 -6.97 -11.97
N ASP A 377 -5.63 -8.03 -11.32
CA ASP A 377 -5.89 -9.35 -11.90
C ASP A 377 -4.64 -9.95 -12.60
N ILE A 378 -3.49 -9.83 -11.95
CA ILE A 378 -2.20 -10.29 -12.47
C ILE A 378 -2.02 -11.78 -12.17
N LEU A 379 -1.90 -12.58 -13.23
CA LEU A 379 -1.55 -14.00 -13.15
C LEU A 379 -0.02 -14.15 -13.09
N ALA A 380 0.49 -14.74 -12.02
CA ALA A 380 1.91 -15.08 -11.88
C ALA A 380 2.09 -16.34 -11.04
N ALA A 381 3.33 -16.83 -10.90
CA ALA A 381 3.62 -18.03 -10.12
C ALA A 381 3.19 -17.83 -8.67
N PHE A 382 2.80 -18.92 -7.99
CA PHE A 382 2.33 -18.87 -6.62
C PHE A 382 2.84 -20.07 -5.85
N SER A 383 2.98 -19.92 -4.53
CA SER A 383 3.36 -21.04 -3.67
C SER A 383 2.19 -22.01 -3.53
N PRO A 384 2.37 -23.31 -3.84
CA PRO A 384 1.35 -24.34 -3.60
C PRO A 384 0.96 -24.51 -2.11
N MET A 385 1.74 -23.94 -1.19
CA MET A 385 1.43 -23.90 0.26
C MET A 385 0.59 -22.68 0.65
N GLY A 386 0.52 -21.66 -0.21
CA GLY A 386 -0.26 -20.45 0.03
C GLY A 386 -1.76 -20.70 -0.14
N VAL A 387 -2.58 -20.07 0.71
CA VAL A 387 -4.04 -20.16 0.63
C VAL A 387 -4.54 -19.21 -0.47
N THR A 388 -5.06 -19.75 -1.58
CA THR A 388 -5.39 -18.98 -2.78
C THR A 388 -6.45 -17.89 -2.56
N SER A 389 -7.50 -18.16 -1.77
CA SER A 389 -8.52 -17.16 -1.40
C SER A 389 -8.18 -16.33 -0.17
N GLY A 390 -7.14 -16.70 0.59
CA GLY A 390 -6.85 -16.15 1.91
C GLY A 390 -7.88 -16.50 3.00
N VAL A 391 -8.83 -17.40 2.75
CA VAL A 391 -9.84 -17.86 3.72
C VAL A 391 -9.44 -19.22 4.28
N ALA A 392 -9.45 -19.36 5.60
CA ALA A 392 -9.17 -20.64 6.26
C ALA A 392 -10.15 -21.73 5.79
N GLY A 393 -9.68 -22.97 5.60
CA GLY A 393 -10.50 -24.08 5.10
C GLY A 393 -10.57 -24.18 3.56
N ASP A 394 -10.08 -23.20 2.81
CA ASP A 394 -9.83 -23.36 1.38
C ASP A 394 -8.57 -24.20 1.13
N ASN A 395 -8.79 -25.48 0.84
CA ASN A 395 -7.72 -26.45 0.64
C ASN A 395 -7.20 -26.52 -0.80
N ARG A 396 -7.61 -25.59 -1.68
CA ARG A 396 -7.11 -25.53 -3.05
C ARG A 396 -5.65 -25.09 -3.07
N SER A 397 -4.87 -25.79 -3.89
CA SER A 397 -3.47 -25.46 -4.17
C SER A 397 -3.32 -25.10 -5.65
N ALA A 398 -2.48 -24.10 -5.95
CA ALA A 398 -2.26 -23.64 -7.32
C ALA A 398 -0.82 -23.19 -7.54
N ASN A 399 -0.24 -23.57 -8.68
CA ASN A 399 1.11 -23.16 -9.09
C ASN A 399 1.15 -21.71 -9.63
N TYR A 400 -0.01 -21.18 -10.02
CA TYR A 400 -0.20 -19.82 -10.50
C TYR A 400 -1.46 -19.26 -9.86
N SER A 401 -1.44 -17.99 -9.47
CA SER A 401 -2.58 -17.31 -8.85
C SER A 401 -2.78 -15.91 -9.42
N ILE A 402 -3.97 -15.36 -9.22
CA ILE A 402 -4.38 -14.05 -9.69
C ILE A 402 -4.45 -13.10 -8.50
N LEU A 403 -3.58 -12.10 -8.47
CA LEU A 403 -3.51 -11.12 -7.39
C LEU A 403 -3.62 -9.70 -7.92
N SER A 404 -4.09 -8.82 -7.05
CA SER A 404 -4.23 -7.38 -7.28
C SER A 404 -3.56 -6.61 -6.14
N GLY A 405 -2.80 -5.57 -6.50
CA GLY A 405 -2.06 -4.75 -5.56
C GLY A 405 -1.02 -3.88 -6.26
N THR A 406 -0.59 -2.80 -5.61
CA THR A 406 0.65 -2.10 -5.98
C THR A 406 1.88 -3.01 -5.84
N SER A 407 1.76 -4.07 -5.03
CA SER A 407 2.69 -5.19 -4.97
C SER A 407 2.88 -5.92 -6.30
N MET A 408 1.90 -5.91 -7.20
CA MET A 408 1.99 -6.53 -8.52
C MET A 408 2.46 -5.54 -9.59
N SER A 409 2.23 -4.23 -9.39
CA SER A 409 2.73 -3.20 -10.31
C SER A 409 4.21 -2.88 -10.10
N CYS A 410 4.72 -2.92 -8.86
CA CYS A 410 6.14 -2.77 -8.54
C CYS A 410 7.06 -3.74 -9.31
N PRO A 411 6.83 -5.06 -9.35
CA PRO A 411 7.67 -5.98 -10.11
C PRO A 411 7.55 -5.80 -11.63
N HIS A 412 6.43 -5.32 -12.15
CA HIS A 412 6.35 -4.89 -13.56
C HIS A 412 7.30 -3.72 -13.86
N ALA A 413 7.32 -2.70 -13.00
CA ALA A 413 8.25 -1.59 -13.13
C ALA A 413 9.70 -2.01 -12.91
N THR A 414 9.96 -2.95 -12.00
CA THR A 414 11.29 -3.56 -11.81
C THR A 414 11.75 -4.28 -13.07
N GLY A 415 10.88 -5.09 -13.68
CA GLY A 415 11.17 -5.78 -14.93
C GLY A 415 11.41 -4.83 -16.10
N ALA A 416 10.69 -3.71 -16.17
CA ALA A 416 10.92 -2.65 -17.15
C ALA A 416 12.25 -1.92 -16.92
N ALA A 417 12.59 -1.61 -15.66
CA ALA A 417 13.87 -1.01 -15.29
C ALA A 417 15.04 -1.95 -15.62
N ALA A 418 14.90 -3.25 -15.33
CA ALA A 418 15.87 -4.27 -15.70
C ALA A 418 16.05 -4.34 -17.21
N TYR A 419 14.94 -4.34 -17.96
CA TYR A 419 14.96 -4.30 -19.43
C TYR A 419 15.76 -3.08 -19.94
N VAL A 420 15.50 -1.88 -19.43
CA VAL A 420 16.28 -0.67 -19.77
C VAL A 420 17.77 -0.86 -19.46
N LYS A 421 18.11 -1.41 -18.28
CA LYS A 421 19.49 -1.68 -17.86
C LYS A 421 20.21 -2.68 -18.78
N THR A 422 19.50 -3.57 -19.48
CA THR A 422 20.13 -4.46 -20.48
C THR A 422 20.68 -3.73 -21.70
N PHE A 423 20.11 -2.56 -22.04
CA PHE A 423 20.58 -1.70 -23.13
C PHE A 423 21.60 -0.68 -22.64
N HIS A 424 21.50 -0.31 -21.36
CA HIS A 424 22.29 0.75 -20.74
C HIS A 424 22.86 0.29 -19.38
N PRO A 425 23.84 -0.63 -19.39
CA PRO A 425 24.34 -1.26 -18.16
C PRO A 425 25.08 -0.28 -17.22
N ASP A 426 25.52 0.86 -17.75
CA ASP A 426 26.28 1.92 -17.07
C ASP A 426 25.38 3.04 -16.51
N TRP A 427 24.08 3.03 -16.81
CA TRP A 427 23.19 4.07 -16.33
C TRP A 427 22.96 4.05 -14.82
N SER A 428 22.95 5.25 -14.25
CA SER A 428 22.61 5.47 -12.86
C SER A 428 21.14 5.13 -12.56
N PRO A 429 20.78 4.84 -11.29
CA PRO A 429 19.40 4.60 -10.90
C PRO A 429 18.44 5.72 -11.30
N SER A 430 18.88 6.98 -11.18
CA SER A 430 18.08 8.16 -11.54
C SER A 430 17.90 8.29 -13.06
N ALA A 431 18.89 7.93 -13.88
CA ALA A 431 18.75 7.89 -15.33
C ALA A 431 17.72 6.83 -15.79
N ILE A 432 17.77 5.61 -15.22
CA ILE A 432 16.77 4.55 -15.52
C ILE A 432 15.38 5.00 -15.08
N LYS A 433 15.26 5.54 -13.87
CA LYS A 433 13.99 6.09 -13.36
C LYS A 433 13.47 7.21 -14.27
N SER A 434 14.34 8.13 -14.69
CA SER A 434 13.99 9.21 -15.61
C SER A 434 13.46 8.66 -16.92
N ALA A 435 14.13 7.69 -17.53
CA ALA A 435 13.71 7.10 -18.79
C ALA A 435 12.29 6.52 -18.71
N LEU A 436 12.00 5.76 -17.64
CA LEU A 436 10.67 5.19 -17.42
C LEU A 436 9.60 6.27 -17.25
N MET A 437 9.91 7.33 -16.50
CA MET A 437 8.98 8.43 -16.23
C MET A 437 8.72 9.29 -17.47
N THR A 438 9.76 9.66 -18.22
CA THR A 438 9.63 10.63 -19.32
C THR A 438 9.02 10.05 -20.57
N THR A 439 9.06 8.71 -20.73
CA THR A 439 8.44 8.00 -21.85
C THR A 439 7.10 7.36 -21.49
N ALA A 440 6.61 7.55 -20.26
CA ALA A 440 5.33 6.99 -19.81
C ALA A 440 4.17 7.51 -20.69
N THR A 441 3.21 6.63 -20.97
CA THR A 441 2.00 7.00 -21.71
C THR A 441 1.05 7.77 -20.81
N THR A 442 0.62 8.94 -21.23
CA THR A 442 -0.35 9.76 -20.50
C THR A 442 -1.66 9.01 -20.28
N MET A 443 -2.17 9.04 -19.04
CA MET A 443 -3.43 8.38 -18.69
C MET A 443 -4.62 9.34 -18.86
N ASN A 444 -5.81 8.79 -19.05
CA ASN A 444 -7.03 9.57 -19.24
C ASN A 444 -7.43 10.28 -17.95
N ALA A 445 -7.32 11.62 -17.92
CA ALA A 445 -7.63 12.43 -16.74
C ALA A 445 -9.10 12.35 -16.32
N THR A 446 -10.05 12.17 -17.25
CA THR A 446 -11.48 12.01 -16.91
C THR A 446 -11.74 10.73 -16.13
N LYS A 447 -10.92 9.68 -16.34
CA LYS A 447 -10.99 8.42 -15.59
C LYS A 447 -10.13 8.41 -14.34
N ASN A 448 -9.23 9.38 -14.21
CA ASN A 448 -8.28 9.49 -13.12
C ASN A 448 -8.28 10.95 -12.62
N PRO A 449 -9.35 11.37 -11.92
CA PRO A 449 -9.54 12.77 -11.52
C PRO A 449 -8.43 13.30 -10.60
N ASP A 450 -7.76 12.41 -9.85
CA ASP A 450 -6.60 12.76 -9.00
C ASP A 450 -5.32 13.05 -9.82
N GLY A 451 -5.35 12.86 -11.15
CA GLY A 451 -4.26 13.18 -12.07
C GLY A 451 -2.93 12.53 -11.70
N GLU A 452 -1.88 13.34 -11.73
CA GLU A 452 -0.51 12.96 -11.38
C GLU A 452 -0.37 12.40 -9.94
N PHE A 453 -1.28 12.74 -9.01
CA PHE A 453 -1.26 12.13 -7.67
C PHE A 453 -1.85 10.71 -7.64
N ALA A 454 -2.46 10.25 -8.73
CA ALA A 454 -2.84 8.85 -8.95
C ALA A 454 -1.82 8.05 -9.76
N TYR A 455 -1.33 8.59 -10.88
CA TYR A 455 -0.50 7.84 -11.83
C TYR A 455 0.92 8.38 -12.05
N GLY A 456 1.31 9.47 -11.38
CA GLY A 456 2.61 10.11 -11.60
C GLY A 456 2.77 10.60 -13.04
N SER A 457 3.82 10.17 -13.72
CA SER A 457 4.05 10.52 -15.13
C SER A 457 3.10 9.82 -16.12
N GLY A 458 2.45 8.72 -15.71
CA GLY A 458 1.53 7.97 -16.56
C GLY A 458 1.72 6.45 -16.47
N HIS A 459 1.19 5.71 -17.44
CA HIS A 459 1.31 4.26 -17.54
C HIS A 459 2.63 3.87 -18.23
N ILE A 460 3.34 2.91 -17.64
CA ILE A 460 4.69 2.51 -18.08
C ILE A 460 4.74 1.99 -19.53
N ASP A 461 5.77 2.40 -20.26
CA ASP A 461 6.10 1.95 -21.62
C ASP A 461 7.58 1.51 -21.67
N PRO A 462 7.87 0.20 -21.47
CA PRO A 462 9.25 -0.29 -21.42
C PRO A 462 9.99 -0.15 -22.74
N VAL A 463 9.29 -0.24 -23.89
CA VAL A 463 9.92 -0.21 -25.21
C VAL A 463 10.48 1.18 -25.50
N LYS A 464 9.69 2.24 -25.22
CA LYS A 464 10.18 3.61 -25.36
C LYS A 464 11.25 3.97 -24.33
N ALA A 465 11.12 3.46 -23.11
CA ALA A 465 12.09 3.76 -22.04
C ALA A 465 13.50 3.22 -22.33
N ALA A 466 13.65 2.21 -23.19
CA ALA A 466 14.97 1.73 -23.61
C ALA A 466 15.71 2.73 -24.52
N ASN A 467 15.04 3.74 -25.06
CA ASN A 467 15.69 4.83 -25.80
C ASN A 467 14.90 6.15 -25.60
N PRO A 468 15.08 6.84 -24.46
CA PRO A 468 14.31 8.02 -24.09
C PRO A 468 14.81 9.30 -24.76
N GLY A 469 16.00 9.30 -25.36
CA GLY A 469 16.65 10.50 -25.92
C GLY A 469 17.33 11.37 -24.85
N LEU A 470 16.61 11.79 -23.81
CA LEU A 470 17.14 12.62 -22.72
C LEU A 470 16.77 12.04 -21.35
N VAL A 471 17.65 12.24 -20.36
CA VAL A 471 17.40 11.84 -18.97
C VAL A 471 17.72 12.97 -17.98
N TYR A 472 16.95 13.04 -16.89
CA TYR A 472 17.22 13.85 -15.70
C TYR A 472 18.04 13.01 -14.72
N GLU A 473 19.31 13.34 -14.59
CA GLU A 473 20.22 12.62 -13.70
C GLU A 473 20.39 13.36 -12.37
N ALA A 474 20.25 12.62 -11.28
CA ALA A 474 20.53 13.08 -9.91
C ALA A 474 21.45 12.08 -9.22
N LEU A 475 22.44 12.58 -8.50
CA LEU A 475 23.46 11.80 -7.80
C LEU A 475 23.28 11.90 -6.29
N LYS A 476 24.08 11.13 -5.53
CA LYS A 476 24.06 11.10 -4.06
C LYS A 476 23.97 12.50 -3.44
N ASP A 477 24.83 13.42 -3.89
CA ASP A 477 24.94 14.74 -3.28
C ASP A 477 23.72 15.63 -3.54
N ASP A 478 23.01 15.43 -4.65
CA ASP A 478 21.74 16.13 -4.92
C ASP A 478 20.66 15.73 -3.90
N TYR A 479 20.60 14.45 -3.54
CA TYR A 479 19.66 13.97 -2.52
C TYR A 479 20.08 14.36 -1.10
N VAL A 480 21.39 14.38 -0.80
CA VAL A 480 21.89 14.92 0.48
C VAL A 480 21.51 16.40 0.61
N LYS A 481 21.74 17.19 -0.44
CA LYS A 481 21.33 18.60 -0.50
C LYS A 481 19.83 18.75 -0.29
N LEU A 482 19.01 17.95 -0.97
CA LEU A 482 17.57 17.92 -0.75
C LEU A 482 17.20 17.70 0.72
N LEU A 483 17.80 16.69 1.37
CA LEU A 483 17.52 16.39 2.78
C LEU A 483 17.83 17.60 3.68
N CYS A 484 18.95 18.27 3.44
CA CYS A 484 19.32 19.49 4.15
C CYS A 484 18.35 20.65 3.88
N ASP A 485 17.92 20.84 2.63
CA ASP A 485 16.99 21.89 2.21
C ASP A 485 15.60 21.72 2.83
N ILE A 486 15.15 20.48 3.07
CA ILE A 486 13.87 20.19 3.76
C ILE A 486 14.01 20.16 5.30
N GLY A 487 15.18 20.49 5.85
CA GLY A 487 15.38 20.71 7.28
C GLY A 487 15.92 19.52 8.08
N TYR A 488 16.44 18.47 7.43
CA TYR A 488 17.20 17.44 8.14
C TYR A 488 18.57 18.01 8.50
N ASP A 489 18.96 17.88 9.77
CA ASP A 489 20.30 18.26 10.21
C ASP A 489 21.34 17.18 9.85
N SER A 490 22.63 17.50 10.02
CA SER A 490 23.72 16.57 9.72
C SER A 490 23.63 15.24 10.50
N SER A 491 23.01 15.20 11.68
CA SER A 491 22.86 13.96 12.45
C SER A 491 21.82 13.03 11.81
N ARG A 492 20.68 13.59 11.37
CA ARG A 492 19.64 12.84 10.65
C ARG A 492 20.09 12.42 9.26
N VAL A 493 20.78 13.32 8.53
CA VAL A 493 21.37 12.99 7.22
C VAL A 493 22.39 11.86 7.35
N LYS A 494 23.18 11.83 8.43
CA LYS A 494 24.14 10.75 8.68
C LYS A 494 23.47 9.38 8.82
N LEU A 495 22.27 9.31 9.39
CA LEU A 495 21.51 8.06 9.51
C LEU A 495 21.06 7.49 8.16
N ILE A 496 20.76 8.35 7.19
CA ILE A 496 20.24 7.94 5.87
C ILE A 496 21.37 7.75 4.85
N ALA A 497 22.33 8.68 4.83
CA ALA A 497 23.27 8.84 3.74
C ALA A 497 24.72 8.61 4.13
N ASN A 498 25.00 8.43 5.42
CA ASN A 498 26.34 8.51 6.01
C ASN A 498 27.12 9.75 5.48
N SER A 499 26.44 10.89 5.46
CA SER A 499 26.94 12.18 4.98
C SER A 499 26.53 13.30 5.93
N SER A 500 26.98 14.53 5.67
CA SER A 500 26.66 15.72 6.45
C SER A 500 26.14 16.85 5.56
N CYS A 501 25.39 17.77 6.13
CA CYS A 501 24.99 18.98 5.41
C CYS A 501 26.19 19.91 5.19
N PRO A 502 26.26 20.59 4.03
CA PRO A 502 27.30 21.59 3.78
C PRO A 502 27.22 22.75 4.78
N GLU A 503 28.37 23.23 5.30
CA GLU A 503 28.44 24.28 6.33
C GLU A 503 28.02 25.68 5.82
N SER A 504 28.05 25.92 4.51
CA SER A 504 27.97 27.26 3.90
C SER A 504 26.98 27.41 2.74
N GLY A 505 26.01 26.50 2.61
CA GLY A 505 25.01 26.57 1.54
C GLY A 505 23.91 27.60 1.79
N THR A 506 23.56 28.39 0.76
CA THR A 506 22.21 28.99 0.69
C THR A 506 21.19 27.86 0.76
N LYS A 507 20.21 27.96 1.67
CA LYS A 507 19.11 27.00 1.75
C LYS A 507 18.35 27.03 0.42
N GLY A 508 18.43 25.94 -0.34
CA GLY A 508 17.65 25.74 -1.54
C GLY A 508 16.22 25.32 -1.21
N THR A 509 15.50 24.86 -2.22
CA THR A 509 14.18 24.25 -2.03
C THR A 509 14.15 22.85 -2.60
N ALA A 510 13.26 22.00 -2.10
CA ALA A 510 13.11 20.63 -2.62
C ALA A 510 12.84 20.57 -4.14
N ARG A 511 12.24 21.64 -4.69
CA ARG A 511 11.97 21.82 -6.12
C ARG A 511 13.23 21.86 -6.99
N ASP A 512 14.39 22.15 -6.40
CA ASP A 512 15.68 22.23 -7.09
C ASP A 512 16.28 20.84 -7.38
N LEU A 513 15.74 19.76 -6.78
CA LEU A 513 16.13 18.41 -7.14
C LEU A 513 15.90 18.21 -8.65
N ASN A 514 16.92 17.69 -9.34
CA ASN A 514 16.86 17.43 -10.78
C ASN A 514 15.97 16.21 -11.11
N TYR A 515 14.66 16.41 -10.96
CA TYR A 515 13.65 15.36 -10.98
C TYR A 515 12.83 15.36 -12.27
N PRO A 516 12.39 14.20 -12.81
CA PRO A 516 11.66 14.13 -14.08
C PRO A 516 10.23 14.73 -14.07
N SER A 517 9.76 15.17 -12.91
CA SER A 517 8.49 15.87 -12.72
C SER A 517 8.69 17.14 -11.89
N MET A 518 7.70 18.04 -11.93
CA MET A 518 7.74 19.35 -11.27
C MET A 518 6.47 19.53 -10.43
N GLY A 519 6.59 19.38 -9.11
CA GLY A 519 5.50 19.62 -8.16
C GLY A 519 5.76 20.85 -7.31
N ALA A 520 4.71 21.55 -6.90
CA ALA A 520 4.83 22.58 -5.88
C ALA A 520 3.57 22.68 -5.02
N PHE A 521 3.77 22.66 -3.70
CA PHE A 521 2.74 23.10 -2.76
C PHE A 521 2.74 24.64 -2.71
N VAL A 522 1.59 25.25 -2.97
CA VAL A 522 1.43 26.71 -2.98
C VAL A 522 0.47 27.16 -1.87
N GLY A 523 0.61 28.41 -1.44
CA GLY A 523 -0.27 28.97 -0.42
C GLY A 523 -1.66 29.27 -0.98
N ASP A 524 -2.69 29.01 -0.16
CA ASP A 524 -4.09 29.30 -0.48
C ASP A 524 -4.30 30.77 -0.85
N GLY A 525 -4.92 31.02 -2.01
CA GLY A 525 -5.19 32.33 -2.57
C GLY A 525 -3.96 33.18 -2.92
N LYS A 526 -2.74 32.64 -2.80
CA LYS A 526 -1.51 33.41 -3.06
C LYS A 526 -1.11 33.33 -4.53
N PRO A 527 -0.64 34.44 -5.14
CA PRO A 527 -0.08 34.41 -6.48
C PRO A 527 1.04 33.37 -6.59
N ILE A 528 1.00 32.60 -7.67
CA ILE A 528 1.98 31.57 -7.99
C ILE A 528 3.10 32.23 -8.80
N ASN A 529 4.34 32.07 -8.34
CA ASN A 529 5.54 32.40 -9.11
C ASN A 529 6.64 31.41 -8.73
N LEU A 530 6.76 30.35 -9.52
CA LEU A 530 7.64 29.21 -9.26
C LEU A 530 8.66 29.09 -10.38
N ASN A 531 9.89 28.73 -10.02
CA ASN A 531 10.94 28.36 -10.96
C ASN A 531 11.39 26.93 -10.65
N PHE A 532 11.48 26.10 -11.69
CA PHE A 532 12.09 24.78 -11.63
C PHE A 532 13.32 24.79 -12.52
N THR A 533 14.51 24.71 -11.92
CA THR A 533 15.75 24.53 -12.66
C THR A 533 15.98 23.04 -12.89
N ARG A 534 16.30 22.67 -14.12
CA ARG A 534 16.57 21.28 -14.51
C ARG A 534 17.81 21.21 -15.38
N THR A 535 18.49 20.07 -15.30
CA THR A 535 19.60 19.71 -16.16
C THR A 535 19.28 18.36 -16.79
N ILE A 536 19.36 18.28 -18.12
CA ILE A 536 19.14 17.05 -18.86
C ILE A 536 20.41 16.63 -19.58
N THR A 537 20.62 15.32 -19.63
CA THR A 537 21.74 14.67 -20.31
C THR A 537 21.25 14.03 -21.59
N ASN A 538 21.94 14.24 -22.70
CA ASN A 538 21.65 13.57 -23.96
C ASN A 538 22.16 12.12 -23.96
N VAL A 539 21.24 11.18 -24.11
CA VAL A 539 21.52 9.73 -24.21
C VAL A 539 20.98 9.12 -25.52
N GLY A 540 20.44 9.96 -26.40
CA GLY A 540 19.95 9.59 -27.73
C GLY A 540 21.03 9.80 -28.80
N SER A 541 20.65 10.41 -29.92
CA SER A 541 21.61 10.67 -31.00
C SER A 541 22.53 11.85 -30.68
N SER A 542 23.80 11.77 -31.11
CA SER A 542 24.68 12.94 -31.21
C SER A 542 24.15 13.92 -32.26
N ASN A 543 24.48 15.21 -32.15
CA ASN A 543 23.98 16.27 -33.05
C ASN A 543 22.45 16.31 -33.12
N SER A 544 21.79 16.26 -31.97
CA SER A 544 20.33 16.36 -31.83
C SER A 544 19.92 17.75 -31.32
N THR A 545 18.76 18.21 -31.74
CA THR A 545 18.17 19.47 -31.24
C THR A 545 16.74 19.20 -30.81
N TYR A 546 16.46 19.51 -29.55
CA TYR A 546 15.15 19.37 -28.95
C TYR A 546 14.47 20.73 -28.85
N LYS A 547 13.19 20.79 -29.21
CA LYS A 547 12.32 21.95 -28.99
C LYS A 547 11.33 21.64 -27.87
N ALA A 548 11.11 22.61 -27.01
CA ALA A 548 10.14 22.50 -25.94
C ALA A 548 8.71 22.83 -26.42
N THR A 549 7.76 22.04 -25.96
CA THR A 549 6.33 22.32 -26.01
C THR A 549 5.79 22.28 -24.59
N VAL A 550 5.02 23.31 -24.21
CA VAL A 550 4.40 23.41 -22.88
C VAL A 550 2.89 23.42 -23.00
N THR A 551 2.22 22.77 -22.05
CA THR A 551 0.76 22.80 -21.92
C THR A 551 0.38 23.15 -20.49
N SER A 552 -0.79 23.78 -20.31
CA SER A 552 -1.39 24.05 -19.01
C SER A 552 -2.91 24.06 -19.10
N ASP A 553 -3.58 23.92 -17.95
CA ASP A 553 -5.04 23.87 -17.83
C ASP A 553 -5.73 25.24 -17.74
N GLY A 554 -4.98 26.33 -17.98
CA GLY A 554 -5.47 27.71 -17.92
C GLY A 554 -5.43 28.37 -16.54
N ARG A 555 -5.35 27.60 -15.44
CA ARG A 555 -5.18 28.16 -14.07
C ARG A 555 -3.75 28.59 -13.79
N ILE A 556 -2.81 28.02 -14.53
CA ILE A 556 -1.40 28.40 -14.54
C ILE A 556 -0.92 28.66 -15.96
N LYS A 557 0.10 29.52 -16.09
CA LYS A 557 0.88 29.72 -17.30
C LYS A 557 2.28 29.16 -17.09
N VAL A 558 2.70 28.29 -18.00
CA VAL A 558 4.00 27.63 -18.00
C VAL A 558 4.85 28.22 -19.13
N THR A 559 6.09 28.56 -18.83
CA THR A 559 7.10 28.97 -19.83
C THR A 559 8.43 28.29 -19.55
N VAL A 560 9.29 28.15 -20.56
CA VAL A 560 10.60 27.50 -20.42
C VAL A 560 11.68 28.31 -21.13
N LYS A 561 12.87 28.39 -20.52
CA LYS A 561 14.03 29.09 -21.07
C LYS A 561 15.35 28.32 -20.82
N PRO A 562 16.18 28.11 -21.86
CA PRO A 562 15.86 28.26 -23.28
C PRO A 562 14.74 27.29 -23.69
N ASP A 563 14.05 27.55 -24.81
CA ASP A 563 13.00 26.70 -25.39
C ASP A 563 13.54 25.76 -26.50
N VAL A 564 14.84 25.84 -26.78
CA VAL A 564 15.57 24.98 -27.71
C VAL A 564 16.89 24.54 -27.07
N LEU A 565 17.18 23.24 -27.14
CA LEU A 565 18.41 22.64 -26.62
C LEU A 565 19.10 21.82 -27.71
N SER A 566 20.31 22.23 -28.10
CA SER A 566 21.14 21.52 -29.07
C SER A 566 22.30 20.81 -28.38
N PHE A 567 22.49 19.54 -28.70
CA PHE A 567 23.54 18.67 -28.18
C PHE A 567 24.43 18.21 -29.33
N LYS A 568 25.73 18.43 -29.21
CA LYS A 568 26.76 18.02 -30.17
C LYS A 568 27.22 16.59 -29.95
N SER A 569 27.16 16.11 -28.71
CA SER A 569 27.67 14.79 -28.34
C SER A 569 26.75 14.05 -27.37
N LEU A 570 26.96 12.74 -27.28
CA LEU A 570 26.40 11.91 -26.22
C LEU A 570 26.93 12.40 -24.85
N ASN A 571 26.11 12.26 -23.83
CA ASN A 571 26.36 12.66 -22.44
C ASN A 571 26.57 14.16 -22.21
N GLU A 572 26.41 15.00 -23.25
CA GLU A 572 26.39 16.45 -23.07
C GLU A 572 25.17 16.85 -22.22
N LYS A 573 25.41 17.73 -21.24
CA LYS A 573 24.40 18.23 -20.32
C LYS A 573 23.98 19.65 -20.71
N LYS A 574 22.68 19.93 -20.63
CA LYS A 574 22.12 21.27 -20.80
C LYS A 574 21.13 21.58 -19.68
N SER A 575 21.13 22.83 -19.24
CA SER A 575 20.20 23.30 -18.21
C SER A 575 19.14 24.23 -18.80
N PHE A 576 17.96 24.19 -18.20
CA PHE A 576 16.85 25.08 -18.51
C PHE A 576 16.06 25.41 -17.24
N VAL A 577 15.23 26.45 -17.32
CA VAL A 577 14.34 26.87 -16.24
C VAL A 577 12.91 26.86 -16.74
N VAL A 578 12.03 26.19 -16.00
CA VAL A 578 10.58 26.25 -16.19
C VAL A 578 10.00 27.25 -15.20
N ASN A 579 9.34 28.28 -15.70
CA ASN A 579 8.65 29.28 -14.90
C ASN A 579 7.14 29.01 -14.94
N VAL A 580 6.52 28.97 -13.76
CA VAL A 580 5.07 28.74 -13.58
C VAL A 580 4.49 29.93 -12.84
N VAL A 581 3.54 30.61 -13.46
CA VAL A 581 2.83 31.76 -12.87
C VAL A 581 1.32 31.55 -12.89
N GLY A 582 0.62 32.13 -11.93
CA GLY A 582 -0.84 32.07 -11.83
C GLY A 582 -1.36 33.02 -10.75
N ASP A 583 -2.62 33.40 -10.82
CA ASP A 583 -3.21 34.41 -9.92
C ASP A 583 -3.44 33.88 -8.49
N GLY A 584 -3.47 32.56 -8.34
CA GLY A 584 -3.61 31.84 -7.07
C GLY A 584 -4.57 30.66 -7.20
N LEU A 585 -4.41 29.67 -6.32
CA LEU A 585 -5.29 28.50 -6.23
C LEU A 585 -6.09 28.57 -4.94
N GLN A 586 -7.37 28.21 -4.97
CA GLN A 586 -8.17 28.10 -3.75
C GLN A 586 -7.79 26.83 -3.00
N LEU A 587 -8.30 26.69 -1.78
CA LEU A 587 -8.13 25.50 -0.97
C LEU A 587 -8.57 24.21 -1.70
N ASP A 588 -7.72 23.18 -1.63
CA ASP A 588 -7.90 21.88 -2.27
C ASP A 588 -7.98 21.92 -3.82
N ASP A 589 -7.54 23.04 -4.43
CA ASP A 589 -7.35 23.13 -5.87
C ASP A 589 -6.00 22.55 -6.32
N THR A 590 -6.02 21.99 -7.52
CA THR A 590 -4.82 21.49 -8.21
C THR A 590 -4.81 22.01 -9.63
N ALA A 591 -3.77 22.71 -10.04
CA ALA A 591 -3.52 23.10 -11.42
C ALA A 591 -2.42 22.24 -12.06
N THR A 592 -2.62 21.90 -13.33
CA THR A 592 -1.76 20.95 -14.06
C THR A 592 -1.22 21.53 -15.36
N GLY A 593 -0.05 21.03 -15.75
CA GLY A 593 0.60 21.31 -17.01
C GLY A 593 1.62 20.24 -17.37
N SER A 594 2.30 20.42 -18.49
CA SER A 594 3.42 19.56 -18.84
C SER A 594 4.45 20.27 -19.72
N LEU A 595 5.68 19.77 -19.68
CA LEU A 595 6.75 20.12 -20.59
C LEU A 595 7.11 18.88 -21.42
N VAL A 596 7.25 19.04 -22.72
CA VAL A 596 7.74 18.00 -23.64
C VAL A 596 8.92 18.54 -24.42
N TRP A 597 10.06 17.88 -24.33
CA TRP A 597 11.17 18.08 -25.26
C TRP A 597 11.07 17.08 -26.40
N SER A 598 11.09 17.54 -27.64
CA SER A 598 11.10 16.66 -28.81
C SER A 598 12.10 17.09 -29.88
N ASP A 599 12.77 16.12 -30.47
CA ASP A 599 13.62 16.22 -31.65
C ASP A 599 12.92 15.65 -32.92
N GLY A 600 11.62 15.36 -32.84
CA GLY A 600 10.83 14.70 -33.89
C GLY A 600 10.86 13.16 -33.83
N VAL A 601 11.76 12.56 -33.06
CA VAL A 601 11.89 11.09 -32.89
C VAL A 601 11.54 10.69 -31.47
N HIS A 602 12.13 11.38 -30.50
CA HIS A 602 11.94 11.20 -29.08
C HIS A 602 10.96 12.25 -28.54
N SER A 603 10.31 11.90 -27.43
CA SER A 603 9.39 12.76 -26.70
C SER A 603 9.64 12.56 -25.21
N VAL A 604 10.19 13.59 -24.57
CA VAL A 604 10.63 13.57 -23.17
C VAL A 604 9.65 14.41 -22.37
N ARG A 605 8.63 13.77 -21.81
CA ARG A 605 7.54 14.45 -21.10
C ARG A 605 7.80 14.55 -19.60
N SER A 606 7.55 15.71 -19.02
CA SER A 606 7.57 15.96 -17.58
C SER A 606 6.25 16.61 -17.14
N PRO A 607 5.48 15.98 -16.23
CA PRO A 607 4.28 16.61 -15.69
C PRO A 607 4.62 17.74 -14.71
N ILE A 608 3.74 18.74 -14.66
CA ILE A 608 3.85 19.92 -13.81
C ILE A 608 2.56 20.04 -12.98
N VAL A 609 2.68 20.16 -11.66
CA VAL A 609 1.54 20.28 -10.75
C VAL A 609 1.80 21.39 -9.74
N ALA A 610 0.88 22.35 -9.63
CA ALA A 610 0.81 23.29 -8.53
C ALA A 610 -0.50 23.03 -7.77
N TYR A 611 -0.46 22.95 -6.45
CA TYR A 611 -1.64 22.58 -5.68
C TYR A 611 -1.66 23.22 -4.29
N THR A 612 -2.85 23.36 -3.74
CA THR A 612 -3.10 23.64 -2.32
C THR A 612 -3.72 22.39 -1.69
N ASN A 613 -3.67 22.29 -0.37
CA ASN A 613 -4.28 21.17 0.35
C ASN A 613 -4.54 21.58 1.81
N PHE A 614 -5.79 21.42 2.26
CA PHE A 614 -6.21 21.74 3.62
C PHE A 614 -5.41 21.00 4.70
N LEU A 615 -5.04 19.74 4.47
CA LEU A 615 -4.25 18.97 5.44
C LEU A 615 -2.80 19.46 5.59
N LEU A 616 -2.24 20.10 4.56
CA LEU A 616 -0.84 20.59 4.60
C LEU A 616 -0.73 22.01 5.17
N LEU A 617 -1.81 22.80 5.18
CA LEU A 617 -1.79 24.17 5.71
C LEU A 617 -1.50 24.24 7.22
N PHE A 618 -1.72 23.15 7.96
CA PHE A 618 -1.45 23.07 9.41
C PHE A 618 -0.03 22.58 9.76
N LEU A 619 0.86 22.39 8.77
CA LEU A 619 2.21 21.83 9.00
C LEU A 619 3.39 22.82 9.17
N PRO A 620 3.30 24.16 9.03
CA PRO A 620 4.43 25.01 9.40
C PRO A 620 4.26 25.63 10.81
N SER A 621 5.25 25.39 11.68
CA SER A 621 5.53 26.07 12.97
C SER A 621 5.08 25.42 14.28
N LEU A 622 5.48 24.16 14.52
CA LEU A 622 5.88 23.76 15.88
C LEU A 622 7.41 23.72 15.97
N LYS A 623 8.03 24.91 15.99
CA LYS A 623 9.27 25.06 16.75
C LYS A 623 8.92 24.83 18.23
N PRO A 624 9.72 24.11 19.02
CA PRO A 624 9.46 23.94 20.44
C PRO A 624 9.66 25.31 21.11
N PHE A 625 8.57 26.07 21.26
CA PHE A 625 8.56 27.24 22.12
C PHE A 625 8.51 26.73 23.56
N HIS A 626 9.65 26.79 24.24
CA HIS A 626 9.68 26.85 25.70
C HIS A 626 8.99 28.17 26.11
N ILE A 627 7.73 28.08 26.48
CA ILE A 627 7.01 29.17 27.13
C ILE A 627 6.64 28.69 28.52
N SER A 628 7.38 29.21 29.50
CA SER A 628 6.97 29.27 30.89
C SER A 628 5.85 30.30 31.00
N ILE A 629 4.64 29.92 31.40
CA ILE A 629 3.58 30.86 31.79
C ILE A 629 3.08 30.51 33.20
N PRO A 630 3.03 31.49 34.13
CA PRO A 630 2.49 31.32 35.47
C PRO A 630 0.96 31.40 35.48
N ALA A 631 0.37 30.86 36.54
CA ALA A 631 -1.07 30.80 36.78
C ALA A 631 -1.71 32.18 37.01
N SER A 632 -2.83 32.46 36.34
CA SER A 632 -4.04 33.02 36.97
C SER A 632 -5.23 33.23 35.99
N SER A 633 -6.37 32.64 36.36
CA SER A 633 -7.75 33.15 36.35
C SER A 633 -8.43 33.72 35.09
N LYS A 634 -9.50 33.00 34.70
CA LYS A 634 -10.88 33.42 34.36
C LYS A 634 -11.11 34.61 33.40
N THR A 635 -11.77 34.30 32.28
CA THR A 635 -13.08 34.82 31.80
C THR A 635 -13.05 35.09 30.30
N LEU A 636 -13.71 34.24 29.49
CA LEU A 636 -14.68 34.68 28.48
C LEU A 636 -15.43 33.45 27.94
N ALA A 637 -16.74 33.43 28.17
CA ALA A 637 -17.69 32.53 27.54
C ALA A 637 -18.42 33.30 26.42
N LEU A 638 -19.01 32.52 25.51
CA LEU A 638 -19.87 32.87 24.38
C LEU A 638 -19.19 33.33 23.09
N LEU A 639 -18.84 32.35 22.25
CA LEU A 639 -19.42 32.20 20.91
C LEU A 639 -19.58 30.70 20.65
N GLY A 640 -20.80 30.27 20.34
CA GLY A 640 -21.15 28.87 20.13
C GLY A 640 -20.45 28.30 18.91
N PHE A 641 -19.50 27.39 19.16
CA PHE A 641 -19.08 26.38 18.20
C PHE A 641 -19.27 25.03 18.89
N SER A 642 -20.21 24.23 18.39
CA SER A 642 -20.28 22.81 18.67
C SER A 642 -18.97 22.18 18.17
N SER A 643 -18.11 21.81 19.12
CA SER A 643 -16.94 20.97 18.88
C SER A 643 -17.42 19.61 18.34
N ILE A 644 -17.46 19.46 17.03
CA ILE A 644 -17.46 18.13 16.40
C ILE A 644 -16.05 17.58 16.59
N ALA A 645 -15.88 16.81 17.67
CA ALA A 645 -14.69 16.01 17.88
C ALA A 645 -14.55 15.04 16.70
N LYS A 646 -13.39 15.07 16.05
CA LYS A 646 -12.97 14.05 15.08
C LYS A 646 -12.97 12.70 15.79
N ASN A 647 -13.91 11.82 15.45
CA ASN A 647 -13.82 10.40 15.80
C ASN A 647 -12.68 9.79 14.98
N GLU A 648 -11.49 9.68 15.58
CA GLU A 648 -10.49 8.72 15.14
C GLU A 648 -11.13 7.33 15.18
N ALA A 649 -10.96 6.55 14.10
CA ALA A 649 -11.53 5.22 14.01
C ALA A 649 -10.85 4.32 15.05
N VAL A 650 -11.55 4.08 16.16
CA VAL A 650 -11.10 3.20 17.24
C VAL A 650 -10.92 1.78 16.71
N ASN A 651 -9.81 1.13 17.10
CA ASN A 651 -9.46 -0.21 16.65
C ASN A 651 -10.59 -1.21 17.01
N PRO A 652 -11.15 -1.96 16.04
CA PRO A 652 -12.30 -2.84 16.30
C PRO A 652 -11.97 -4.01 17.26
N LYS A 653 -10.69 -4.31 17.52
CA LYS A 653 -10.25 -5.29 18.51
C LYS A 653 -10.29 -4.77 19.96
N ALA A 654 -10.46 -3.46 20.16
CA ALA A 654 -10.57 -2.84 21.48
C ALA A 654 -12.02 -2.93 21.98
N TYR A 655 -12.41 -4.11 22.48
CA TYR A 655 -13.77 -4.40 22.93
C TYR A 655 -13.77 -5.02 24.35
N PRO A 656 -14.73 -4.68 25.22
CA PRO A 656 -15.82 -3.72 25.03
C PRO A 656 -15.32 -2.26 25.06
N LEU A 657 -15.82 -1.43 24.14
CA LEU A 657 -15.48 -0.01 24.06
C LEU A 657 -16.57 0.84 24.73
N ALA A 658 -16.17 1.71 25.66
CA ALA A 658 -17.09 2.64 26.30
C ALA A 658 -17.62 3.68 25.31
N ASP A 659 -18.94 3.92 25.33
CA ASP A 659 -19.53 5.06 24.63
C ASP A 659 -19.12 6.40 25.26
N ALA A 660 -19.52 7.52 24.64
CA ALA A 660 -19.12 8.85 25.10
C ALA A 660 -19.55 9.14 26.55
N GLN A 661 -20.74 8.69 26.96
CA GLN A 661 -21.27 8.96 28.29
C GLN A 661 -20.58 8.10 29.35
N LEU A 662 -20.40 6.82 29.07
CA LEU A 662 -19.70 5.89 29.95
C LEU A 662 -18.22 6.25 30.08
N THR A 663 -17.58 6.73 29.01
CA THR A 663 -16.19 7.22 29.03
C THR A 663 -16.02 8.37 30.02
N ILE A 664 -16.96 9.31 30.09
CA ILE A 664 -16.92 10.42 31.06
C ILE A 664 -16.98 9.88 32.49
N THR A 665 -17.92 8.97 32.77
CA THR A 665 -18.08 8.33 34.09
C THR A 665 -16.82 7.56 34.50
N ILE A 666 -16.22 6.80 33.56
CA ILE A 666 -14.97 6.07 33.79
C ILE A 666 -13.82 7.01 34.11
N HIS A 667 -13.66 8.10 33.35
CA HIS A 667 -12.59 9.07 33.60
C HIS A 667 -12.73 9.77 34.96
N ASP A 668 -13.96 10.09 35.39
CA ASP A 668 -14.21 10.67 36.72
C ASP A 668 -13.85 9.69 37.84
N LEU A 669 -14.24 8.42 37.72
CA LEU A 669 -13.85 7.36 38.66
C LEU A 669 -12.31 7.21 38.73
N ILE A 670 -11.62 7.24 37.59
CA ILE A 670 -10.15 7.15 37.55
C ILE A 670 -9.50 8.34 38.25
N GLN A 671 -10.05 9.54 38.08
CA GLN A 671 -9.56 10.74 38.78
C GLN A 671 -9.76 10.61 40.31
N GLN A 672 -10.92 10.14 40.75
CA GLN A 672 -11.17 9.86 42.16
C GLN A 672 -10.22 8.77 42.70
N ALA A 673 -10.01 7.68 41.97
CA ALA A 673 -9.07 6.61 42.32
C ALA A 673 -7.62 7.10 42.41
N ALA A 674 -7.20 8.00 41.52
CA ALA A 674 -5.89 8.64 41.58
C ALA A 674 -5.74 9.47 42.87
N ASN A 675 -6.77 10.26 43.23
CA ASN A 675 -6.79 11.08 44.44
C ASN A 675 -6.76 10.24 45.73
N TYR A 676 -7.45 9.10 45.75
CA TYR A 676 -7.43 8.15 46.85
C TYR A 676 -6.19 7.24 46.88
N LYS A 677 -5.23 7.44 45.96
CA LYS A 677 -4.01 6.61 45.81
C LYS A 677 -4.31 5.12 45.55
N GLN A 678 -5.44 4.84 44.92
CA GLN A 678 -5.93 3.50 44.56
C GLN A 678 -5.74 3.18 43.06
N LEU A 679 -4.81 3.87 42.38
CA LEU A 679 -4.60 3.73 40.94
C LEU A 679 -3.17 3.29 40.61
N LYS A 680 -3.06 2.23 39.81
CA LYS A 680 -1.80 1.76 39.22
C LYS A 680 -1.84 1.97 37.70
N LYS A 681 -0.77 2.53 37.13
CA LYS A 681 -0.72 3.01 35.74
C LYS A 681 0.25 2.16 34.92
N GLY A 682 -0.15 1.78 33.73
CA GLY A 682 0.62 0.95 32.79
C GLY A 682 0.14 -0.50 32.73
N ALA A 683 0.33 -1.12 31.56
CA ALA A 683 -0.09 -2.50 31.30
C ALA A 683 0.56 -3.52 32.25
N ASN A 684 1.87 -3.40 32.49
CA ASN A 684 2.60 -4.27 33.43
C ASN A 684 2.09 -4.16 34.86
N GLU A 685 1.70 -2.96 35.30
CA GLU A 685 1.16 -2.76 36.64
C GLU A 685 -0.25 -3.30 36.77
N ALA A 686 -1.09 -3.16 35.73
CA ALA A 686 -2.40 -3.79 35.67
C ALA A 686 -2.31 -5.32 35.70
N THR A 687 -1.34 -5.92 34.99
CA THR A 687 -1.07 -7.37 35.07
C THR A 687 -0.66 -7.78 36.49
N LYS A 688 0.19 -7.00 37.17
CA LYS A 688 0.62 -7.29 38.55
C LYS A 688 -0.55 -7.22 39.54
N THR A 689 -1.43 -6.24 39.44
CA THR A 689 -2.57 -6.09 40.36
C THR A 689 -3.62 -7.17 40.15
N LEU A 690 -3.89 -7.56 38.89
CA LEU A 690 -4.74 -8.70 38.56
C LEU A 690 -4.19 -10.02 39.13
N ASN A 691 -2.91 -10.30 38.92
CA ASN A 691 -2.27 -11.52 39.44
C ASN A 691 -2.22 -11.58 40.97
N ARG A 692 -2.17 -10.42 41.64
CA ARG A 692 -2.21 -10.33 43.10
C ARG A 692 -3.63 -10.38 43.68
N GLY A 693 -4.67 -10.40 42.85
CA GLY A 693 -6.07 -10.41 43.30
C GLY A 693 -6.50 -9.11 43.99
N ILE A 694 -5.82 -7.99 43.72
CA ILE A 694 -6.10 -6.69 44.34
C ILE A 694 -6.70 -5.67 43.35
N SER A 695 -6.94 -6.07 42.11
CA SER A 695 -7.56 -5.22 41.08
C SER A 695 -9.08 -5.33 41.15
N GLU A 696 -9.76 -4.19 41.21
CA GLU A 696 -11.23 -4.08 41.23
C GLU A 696 -11.79 -3.65 39.87
N PHE A 697 -11.00 -2.94 39.05
CA PHE A 697 -11.40 -2.49 37.72
C PHE A 697 -10.19 -2.18 36.83
N VAL A 698 -10.26 -2.52 35.54
CA VAL A 698 -9.19 -2.28 34.56
C VAL A 698 -9.69 -1.43 33.39
N VAL A 699 -8.94 -0.38 33.06
CA VAL A 699 -9.26 0.50 31.93
C VAL A 699 -8.10 0.53 30.96
N MET A 700 -8.39 0.39 29.67
CA MET A 700 -7.41 0.32 28.59
C MET A 700 -7.71 1.39 27.54
N ALA A 701 -6.69 1.90 26.87
CA ALA A 701 -6.88 2.87 25.81
C ALA A 701 -6.92 2.18 24.44
N ALA A 702 -7.96 2.45 23.67
CA ALA A 702 -8.27 1.78 22.41
C ALA A 702 -7.41 2.25 21.23
N ASP A 703 -6.81 3.44 21.33
CA ASP A 703 -5.82 4.03 20.43
C ASP A 703 -4.37 3.69 20.82
N THR A 704 -4.19 2.66 21.66
CA THR A 704 -2.87 2.09 21.95
C THR A 704 -2.32 1.42 20.70
N GLU A 705 -1.09 1.77 20.33
CA GLU A 705 -0.40 1.24 19.15
C GLU A 705 0.99 0.71 19.58
N PRO A 706 1.30 -0.59 19.43
CA PRO A 706 0.39 -1.66 18.97
C PRO A 706 -0.63 -2.04 20.05
N LEU A 707 -1.90 -2.26 19.67
CA LEU A 707 -2.97 -2.65 20.62
C LEU A 707 -2.69 -4.02 21.25
N GLU A 708 -1.95 -4.87 20.54
CA GLU A 708 -1.53 -6.21 20.95
C GLU A 708 -0.82 -6.22 22.31
N ILE A 709 -0.20 -5.12 22.73
CA ILE A 709 0.44 -5.00 24.06
C ILE A 709 -0.56 -4.94 25.22
N LEU A 710 -1.86 -4.81 24.93
CA LEU A 710 -2.94 -4.76 25.92
C LEU A 710 -3.87 -5.98 25.85
N LEU A 711 -3.87 -6.74 24.75
CA LEU A 711 -4.87 -7.78 24.52
C LEU A 711 -4.78 -8.98 25.50
N HIS A 712 -3.70 -9.10 26.27
CA HIS A 712 -3.60 -10.07 27.36
C HIS A 712 -4.38 -9.65 28.62
N LEU A 713 -4.68 -8.35 28.80
CA LEU A 713 -5.37 -7.84 29.98
C LEU A 713 -6.87 -8.19 30.02
N PRO A 714 -7.65 -8.10 28.92
CA PRO A 714 -9.02 -8.61 28.88
C PRO A 714 -9.14 -10.06 29.35
N LEU A 715 -8.34 -10.96 28.76
CA LEU A 715 -8.34 -12.39 29.09
C LEU A 715 -7.99 -12.64 30.57
N LEU A 716 -7.00 -11.90 31.09
CA LEU A 716 -6.60 -12.02 32.49
C LEU A 716 -7.65 -11.43 33.45
N ALA A 717 -8.35 -10.37 33.06
CA ALA A 717 -9.42 -9.78 33.84
C ALA A 717 -10.64 -10.71 33.91
N GLU A 718 -10.98 -11.40 32.81
CA GLU A 718 -12.02 -12.43 32.76
C GLU A 718 -11.69 -13.61 33.68
N ASP A 719 -10.47 -14.15 33.64
CA ASP A 719 -10.01 -15.22 34.53
C ASP A 719 -10.12 -14.84 36.02
N LYS A 720 -9.93 -13.56 36.34
CA LYS A 720 -10.01 -13.03 37.71
C LYS A 720 -11.38 -12.47 38.08
N ASN A 721 -12.37 -12.54 37.20
CA ASN A 721 -13.71 -11.95 37.37
C ASN A 721 -13.66 -10.45 37.72
N VAL A 722 -12.74 -9.72 37.10
CA VAL A 722 -12.55 -8.27 37.27
C VAL A 722 -13.12 -7.55 36.04
N PRO A 723 -14.01 -6.55 36.22
CA PRO A 723 -14.54 -5.79 35.08
C PRO A 723 -13.43 -5.03 34.35
N TYR A 724 -13.55 -4.96 33.02
CA TYR A 724 -12.60 -4.23 32.19
C TYR A 724 -13.31 -3.51 31.04
N VAL A 725 -12.71 -2.43 30.53
CA VAL A 725 -13.27 -1.67 29.41
C VAL A 725 -12.19 -0.90 28.66
N PHE A 726 -12.40 -0.69 27.37
CA PHE A 726 -11.61 0.23 26.56
C PHE A 726 -12.23 1.63 26.56
N VAL A 727 -11.39 2.66 26.66
CA VAL A 727 -11.75 4.07 26.40
C VAL A 727 -11.04 4.54 25.13
N PRO A 728 -11.59 5.52 24.38
CA PRO A 728 -11.09 5.83 23.04
C PRO A 728 -9.66 6.38 22.97
N SER A 729 -9.18 7.11 23.99
CA SER A 729 -7.91 7.85 23.92
C SER A 729 -6.98 7.64 25.12
N LYS A 730 -5.72 7.30 24.86
CA LYS A 730 -4.62 7.17 25.83
C LYS A 730 -4.18 8.51 26.40
N GLU A 731 -4.31 9.61 25.66
CA GLU A 731 -4.07 10.96 26.16
C GLU A 731 -5.16 11.39 27.13
N ALA A 732 -6.43 11.07 26.83
CA ALA A 732 -7.55 11.33 27.74
C ALA A 732 -7.44 10.48 29.01
N LEU A 733 -7.10 9.20 28.86
CA LEU A 733 -6.84 8.29 29.98
C LEU A 733 -5.66 8.77 30.83
N GLY A 734 -4.59 9.28 30.20
CA GLY A 734 -3.45 9.89 30.89
C GLY A 734 -3.86 11.09 31.76
N ARG A 735 -4.67 12.00 31.20
CA ARG A 735 -5.22 13.15 31.95
C ARG A 735 -6.09 12.69 33.12
N ALA A 736 -6.95 11.69 32.93
CA ALA A 736 -7.77 11.12 34.00
C ALA A 736 -6.91 10.48 35.10
N CYS A 737 -5.79 9.85 34.72
CA CYS A 737 -4.80 9.33 35.66
C CYS A 737 -3.97 10.42 36.36
N GLY A 738 -4.21 11.71 36.10
CA GLY A 738 -3.46 12.82 36.69
C GLY A 738 -2.02 12.95 36.17
N VAL A 739 -1.76 12.53 34.94
CA VAL A 739 -0.43 12.66 34.30
C VAL A 739 -0.55 13.32 32.92
N THR A 740 0.52 14.01 32.51
CA THR A 740 0.60 14.65 31.19
C THR A 740 1.05 13.69 30.09
N ARG A 741 1.59 12.52 30.46
CA ARG A 741 2.00 11.48 29.52
C ARG A 741 0.83 10.54 29.20
N PRO A 742 0.76 9.99 27.97
CA PRO A 742 -0.22 8.97 27.63
C PRO A 742 -0.20 7.77 28.58
N VAL A 743 -1.36 7.26 28.93
CA VAL A 743 -1.52 6.03 29.70
C VAL A 743 -2.31 5.05 28.88
N ILE A 744 -1.71 3.89 28.60
CA ILE A 744 -2.31 2.85 27.75
C ILE A 744 -3.22 1.89 28.53
N ALA A 745 -3.00 1.75 29.84
CA ALA A 745 -3.84 1.00 30.74
C ALA A 745 -3.68 1.48 32.18
N CYS A 746 -4.70 1.31 33.02
CA CYS A 746 -4.60 1.48 34.45
C CYS A 746 -5.52 0.49 35.19
N SER A 747 -5.15 0.16 36.42
CA SER A 747 -5.90 -0.70 37.32
C SER A 747 -6.26 0.06 38.59
N VAL A 748 -7.54 0.03 38.95
CA VAL A 748 -8.07 0.52 40.23
C VAL A 748 -7.96 -0.61 41.25
N THR A 749 -7.34 -0.36 42.38
CA THR A 749 -7.04 -1.38 43.40
C THR A 749 -7.92 -1.25 44.64
N SER A 750 -8.15 -2.36 45.34
CA SER A 750 -8.88 -2.40 46.60
C SER A 750 -8.08 -1.78 47.77
N ASN A 751 -8.80 -1.17 48.70
CA ASN A 751 -8.33 -0.89 50.06
C ASN A 751 -9.52 -1.05 51.01
N GLU A 752 -9.31 -1.57 52.22
CA GLU A 752 -10.35 -1.67 53.24
C GLU A 752 -10.81 -0.25 53.62
N GLY A 753 -11.99 0.15 53.12
CA GLY A 753 -12.51 1.52 53.23
C GLY A 753 -12.69 2.27 51.91
N SER A 754 -12.50 1.63 50.75
CA SER A 754 -12.70 2.27 49.43
C SER A 754 -14.12 2.82 49.25
N GLN A 755 -14.25 4.14 49.14
CA GLN A 755 -15.52 4.82 48.84
C GLN A 755 -15.98 4.62 47.39
N LEU A 756 -15.14 3.98 46.54
CA LEU A 756 -15.41 3.77 45.11
C LEU A 756 -16.17 2.47 44.82
N LYS A 757 -16.36 1.59 45.81
CA LYS A 757 -16.91 0.24 45.59
C LYS A 757 -18.31 0.24 44.97
N SER A 758 -19.18 1.15 45.40
CA SER A 758 -20.54 1.29 44.85
C SER A 758 -20.54 1.79 43.40
N GLN A 759 -19.65 2.73 43.07
CA GLN A 759 -19.51 3.26 41.70
C GLN A 759 -18.93 2.21 40.74
N ILE A 760 -17.95 1.40 41.20
CA ILE A 760 -17.38 0.30 40.41
C ILE A 760 -18.44 -0.78 40.14
N LEU A 761 -19.30 -1.11 41.12
CA LEU A 761 -20.40 -2.05 40.91
C LEU A 761 -21.42 -1.53 39.88
N GLN A 762 -21.77 -0.25 39.92
CA GLN A 762 -22.66 0.36 38.91
C GLN A 762 -22.04 0.38 37.51
N LEU A 763 -20.72 0.60 37.42
CA LEU A 763 -19.98 0.53 36.16
C LEU A 763 -19.93 -0.89 35.61
N LYS A 764 -19.81 -1.91 36.46
CA LYS A 764 -19.86 -3.31 36.05
C LYS A 764 -21.15 -3.63 35.30
N ASP A 765 -22.30 -3.25 35.86
CA ASP A 765 -23.60 -3.46 35.20
C ASP A 765 -23.73 -2.71 33.86
N ALA A 766 -23.09 -1.54 33.73
CA ALA A 766 -23.06 -0.77 32.50
C ALA A 766 -22.13 -1.38 31.44
N ILE A 767 -21.01 -1.97 31.86
CA ILE A 767 -20.05 -2.64 30.98
C ILE A 767 -20.59 -4.00 30.52
N GLU A 768 -21.27 -4.74 31.39
CA GLU A 768 -21.91 -6.01 31.01
C GLU A 768 -22.96 -5.80 29.90
N LYS A 769 -23.64 -4.65 29.87
CA LYS A 769 -24.54 -4.29 28.76
C LYS A 769 -23.83 -3.98 27.44
N LEU A 770 -22.53 -3.68 27.47
CA LEU A 770 -21.72 -3.51 26.25
C LEU A 770 -21.25 -4.86 25.68
N LEU A 771 -21.26 -5.91 26.51
CA LEU A 771 -20.84 -7.28 26.16
C LEU A 771 -21.99 -8.14 25.59
N ILE A 772 -23.23 -7.61 25.59
CA ILE A 772 -24.45 -8.20 25.00
C ILE A 772 -24.72 -7.50 23.66
#